data_AF-A0A0P5ZGI6-F1
#
_entry.id   AF-A0A0P5ZGI6-F1
#
_cell.length_a   1.000
_cell.length_b   1.000
_cell.length_c   1.000
_cell.angle_alpha   90.00
_cell.angle_beta   90.00
_cell.angle_gamma   90.00
#
_symmetry.space_group_name_H-M   'P 1'
#
loop_
_entity.id
_entity.type
_entity.pdbx_description
1 polymer ?
#
loop_
_entity_poly.entity_id
_entity_poly.type
_entity_poly.pdbx_seq_one_letter_code
_entity_poly.pdbx_strand_id
1 'polypeptide(L)'
;MTSKWVIGVVTMSLLLCVTAYGPAKQTYGNYKSCPNVGGYPSQCRPPKDCAVWYDLVVVTPNTCCKLTDGNPGTCCPDLPSNGNGAPILNVPKREKVPFSIDTKRIENAIKASQTLSTCLTNTETCLNENKITIRPGSSSAAHSFFSRTTPESMKISRGALVASFAAKELIQSFGTAIESDQIDSTISQVNLKDTSLANTCPVNPVCDEKTLRSPFRKLDGSCNNVRNPIWGQSKTQYQRLLSPDYAEGISTPRKAKNWQQGRELPSPRLVSISVVHDENSPSDSTASWTMQMGQFLDHDLVSTPTTTATCCTSDGKAMRPAELHPECLPISIPADDPFFSQFGQTCMDFVRSSTAPKLDCRLGYREQLNDNTHFLDLSLVYGSDDKTADELRTKEKGKLKINSPRSDHESALLPPGENPLGRPCSLAREVSGINPPADIKCFAAGDGRSSVTPKMAVSQTVFLREHNRLATELASLNPSWDDERLYQEARRILIAQAQHITYNEWLPIVIGRPKMQQLGLLPLQRGFSRDYDGTVLPSIVNEFVGAAFRFGHSLVQGNYNLFNQQRQKEAGDKILRQHFFKTQEVYKPGNLDKFLIALATVPIQNMDNSFSEELTNHLFEDHPAQRFGLDLVSLNIQRGRDHGLRGYNSYRELCGLKRANNFDDLCDTIPNVIVKRLQTLYNSVDDIDLFIGGVSERAAEGALVGPTFQCIIADQFLKLKRGDRYFYDLGGQAGSFTQEQLDEIRKFSLARLACGNSQVQKFQPLLFRTVSAANPIVDCKSSSIPSMSLLPWKERGYGGGGYSG
;
A
#
# COMPACT_ATOMS: atom_id res chain seq x y z
N MET A 1 -32.16 47.04 28.60
CA MET A 1 -31.83 47.50 29.97
C MET A 1 -31.29 46.29 30.73
N THR A 2 -29.99 45.98 30.60
CA THR A 2 -28.83 46.43 31.39
C THR A 2 -28.54 45.56 32.62
N SER A 3 -27.48 44.74 32.49
CA SER A 3 -26.47 44.34 33.51
C SER A 3 -25.58 43.26 32.85
N LYS A 4 -24.42 43.52 32.23
CA LYS A 4 -23.14 44.13 32.65
C LYS A 4 -22.39 43.36 33.78
N TRP A 5 -21.43 42.55 33.32
CA TRP A 5 -20.08 42.27 33.84
C TRP A 5 -19.88 41.36 35.07
N VAL A 6 -19.60 40.07 34.78
CA VAL A 6 -18.50 39.32 35.40
C VAL A 6 -17.75 38.60 34.28
N ILE A 7 -16.75 39.28 33.71
CA ILE A 7 -15.73 38.68 32.84
C ILE A 7 -14.43 38.79 33.63
N GLY A 8 -13.92 37.66 34.08
CA GLY A 8 -12.65 37.58 34.77
C GLY A 8 -12.36 36.16 35.23
N VAL A 9 -11.25 35.60 34.72
CA VAL A 9 -10.45 34.50 35.31
C VAL A 9 -10.59 33.07 34.75
N VAL A 10 -11.45 32.75 33.77
CA VAL A 10 -11.50 31.35 33.23
C VAL A 10 -11.08 31.19 31.75
N THR A 11 -10.76 32.28 31.03
CA THR A 11 -10.47 32.24 29.59
C THR A 11 -9.00 32.46 29.18
N MET A 12 -8.03 32.36 30.12
CA MET A 12 -6.61 32.63 29.81
C MET A 12 -5.66 31.42 29.86
N SER A 13 -6.14 30.22 30.20
CA SER A 13 -5.27 29.02 30.33
C SER A 13 -5.54 27.92 29.29
N LEU A 14 -6.52 28.09 28.40
CA LEU A 14 -6.84 27.12 27.34
C LEU A 14 -6.66 27.67 25.91
N LEU A 15 -6.29 28.95 25.75
CA LEU A 15 -6.02 29.57 24.44
C LEU A 15 -4.53 29.75 24.12
N LEU A 16 -3.61 29.31 24.98
CA LEU A 16 -2.16 29.50 24.80
C LEU A 16 -1.40 28.28 24.25
N CYS A 17 -2.09 27.21 23.83
CA CYS A 17 -1.42 25.98 23.41
C CYS A 17 -1.61 25.58 21.93
N VAL A 18 -2.23 26.41 21.08
CA VAL A 18 -2.55 26.00 19.69
C VAL A 18 -2.10 27.00 18.59
N THR A 19 -1.43 28.11 18.89
CA THR A 19 -1.07 29.11 17.84
C THR A 19 0.32 29.73 17.94
N ALA A 20 1.32 29.02 18.50
CA ALA A 20 2.66 29.60 18.70
C ALA A 20 3.84 28.69 18.32
N TYR A 21 3.84 28.09 17.13
CA TYR A 21 5.07 27.60 16.51
C TYR A 21 5.06 27.92 15.01
N GLY A 22 5.27 29.19 14.68
CA GLY A 22 5.84 29.51 13.37
C GLY A 22 7.26 28.91 13.28
N PRO A 23 7.79 28.66 12.07
CA PRO A 23 9.15 28.14 11.92
C PRO A 23 10.13 29.03 12.67
N ALA A 24 10.88 28.47 13.62
CA ALA A 24 11.94 29.19 14.31
C ALA A 24 12.93 29.75 13.27
N LYS A 25 13.50 30.94 13.50
CA LYS A 25 14.55 31.47 12.63
C LYS A 25 15.74 30.51 12.62
N GLN A 26 15.86 29.71 11.57
CA GLN A 26 16.99 28.81 11.35
C GLN A 26 18.09 29.59 10.64
N THR A 27 19.26 29.69 11.27
CA THR A 27 20.45 30.33 10.69
C THR A 27 21.62 29.36 10.78
N TYR A 28 22.42 29.27 9.71
CA TYR A 28 23.70 28.55 9.75
C TYR A 28 24.70 29.39 10.56
N GLY A 29 24.78 29.13 11.86
CA GLY A 29 25.78 29.72 12.73
C GLY A 29 26.96 28.79 12.96
N ASN A 30 28.15 29.35 13.19
CA ASN A 30 29.26 28.63 13.83
C ASN A 30 28.93 28.43 15.33
N TYR A 31 27.83 27.75 15.63
CA TYR A 31 27.47 27.41 17.00
C TYR A 31 28.46 26.38 17.51
N LYS A 32 29.12 26.65 18.64
CA LYS A 32 30.13 25.77 19.25
C LYS A 32 29.54 24.41 19.69
N SER A 33 28.22 24.28 19.80
CA SER A 33 27.52 23.06 20.24
C SER A 33 26.09 23.01 19.70
N CYS A 34 25.61 21.82 19.35
CA CYS A 34 24.21 21.59 18.96
C CYS A 34 23.24 21.81 20.15
N PRO A 35 22.02 22.36 19.91
CA PRO A 35 21.02 22.55 20.96
C PRO A 35 20.41 21.21 21.41
N ASN A 36 19.75 21.17 22.56
CA ASN A 36 18.92 20.01 22.89
C ASN A 36 17.69 19.98 21.97
N VAL A 37 17.33 18.79 21.50
CA VAL A 37 16.14 18.56 20.66
C VAL A 37 15.21 17.61 21.40
N GLY A 38 13.96 18.03 21.64
CA GLY A 38 13.02 17.25 22.45
C GLY A 38 13.48 17.01 23.89
N GLY A 39 14.34 17.88 24.43
CA GLY A 39 14.94 17.73 25.77
C GLY A 39 16.19 16.84 25.82
N TYR A 40 16.62 16.25 24.71
CA TYR A 40 17.77 15.34 24.67
C TYR A 40 19.02 16.02 24.07
N PRO A 41 20.23 15.69 24.54
CA PRO A 41 21.47 16.11 23.90
C PRO A 41 21.51 15.68 22.44
N SER A 42 21.99 16.57 21.57
CA SER A 42 22.04 16.32 20.13
C SER A 42 23.43 16.54 19.55
N GLN A 43 23.67 15.96 18.38
CA GLN A 43 24.94 16.05 17.66
C GLN A 43 24.69 16.36 16.19
N CYS A 44 25.67 17.00 15.54
CA CYS A 44 25.59 17.30 14.12
C CYS A 44 25.77 16.03 13.28
N ARG A 45 24.76 15.69 12.48
CA ARG A 45 24.71 14.45 11.69
C ARG A 45 24.17 14.71 10.28
N PRO A 46 24.42 13.82 9.31
CA PRO A 46 23.72 13.84 8.03
C PRO A 46 22.20 13.84 8.27
N PRO A 47 21.39 14.68 7.59
CA PRO A 47 19.99 14.84 7.95
C PRO A 47 19.14 13.57 7.86
N LYS A 48 19.55 12.57 7.07
CA LYS A 48 18.91 11.24 7.02
C LYS A 48 18.93 10.50 8.36
N ASP A 49 19.92 10.75 9.21
CA ASP A 49 19.99 10.21 10.58
C ASP A 49 19.04 10.92 11.55
N CYS A 50 18.54 12.09 11.14
CA CYS A 50 17.62 12.91 11.91
C CYS A 50 16.16 12.75 11.45
N ALA A 51 15.87 11.86 10.49
CA ALA A 51 14.54 11.70 9.89
C ALA A 51 13.45 11.45 10.95
N VAL A 52 13.73 10.58 11.93
CA VAL A 52 12.82 10.26 13.04
C VAL A 52 12.56 11.45 13.96
N TRP A 53 13.51 12.39 14.06
CA TRP A 53 13.43 13.57 14.91
C TRP A 53 12.94 14.82 14.17
N TYR A 54 12.62 14.72 12.88
CA TYR A 54 12.46 15.87 11.99
C TYR A 54 11.43 16.89 12.49
N ASP A 55 10.27 16.45 12.98
CA ASP A 55 9.21 17.36 13.45
C ASP A 55 9.66 18.20 14.67
N LEU A 56 10.56 17.66 15.50
CA LEU A 56 11.15 18.40 16.62
C LEU A 56 12.35 19.26 16.16
N VAL A 57 13.12 18.77 15.20
CA VAL A 57 14.26 19.51 14.62
C VAL A 57 13.80 20.82 14.00
N VAL A 58 12.71 20.82 13.23
CA VAL A 58 12.29 22.01 12.46
C VAL A 58 11.75 23.13 13.35
N VAL A 59 11.15 22.79 14.49
CA VAL A 59 10.63 23.76 15.46
C VAL A 59 11.67 24.18 16.51
N THR A 60 12.77 23.45 16.65
CA THR A 60 13.86 23.78 17.57
C THR A 60 14.81 24.80 16.92
N PRO A 61 15.06 25.97 17.53
CA PRO A 61 16.01 26.95 17.00
C PRO A 61 17.44 26.40 16.92
N ASN A 62 18.22 26.87 15.95
CA ASN A 62 19.66 26.59 15.81
C ASN A 62 20.02 25.09 15.63
N THR A 63 19.16 24.31 14.98
CA THR A 63 19.41 22.90 14.65
C THR A 63 20.21 22.69 13.37
N CYS A 64 20.42 23.73 12.55
CA CYS A 64 21.30 23.67 11.38
C CYS A 64 22.78 23.70 11.83
N CYS A 65 23.59 22.79 11.30
CA CYS A 65 25.01 22.71 11.61
C CYS A 65 25.86 22.41 10.35
N LYS A 66 27.17 22.32 10.51
CA LYS A 66 28.10 21.87 9.47
C LYS A 66 28.72 20.55 9.88
N LEU A 67 28.73 19.59 8.95
CA LEU A 67 29.45 18.33 9.07
C LEU A 67 30.96 18.59 9.08
N THR A 68 31.73 17.55 9.40
CA THR A 68 33.20 17.63 9.55
C THR A 68 33.92 18.10 8.29
N ASP A 69 33.32 17.91 7.11
CA ASP A 69 33.82 18.35 5.81
C ASP A 69 33.21 19.69 5.33
N GLY A 70 32.45 20.37 6.21
CA GLY A 70 31.82 21.66 5.95
C GLY A 70 30.46 21.60 5.24
N ASN A 71 30.00 20.41 4.82
CA ASN A 71 28.68 20.24 4.21
C ASN A 71 27.54 20.46 5.23
N PRO A 72 26.32 20.81 4.79
CA PRO A 72 25.18 20.99 5.70
C PRO A 72 24.84 19.74 6.52
N GLY A 73 24.65 19.90 7.82
CA GLY A 73 24.17 18.86 8.72
C GLY A 73 23.01 19.34 9.56
N THR A 74 22.44 18.40 10.32
CA THR A 74 21.34 18.66 11.23
C THR A 74 21.67 18.13 12.63
N CYS A 75 21.42 18.95 13.64
CA CYS A 75 21.55 18.57 15.04
C CYS A 75 20.35 17.72 15.46
N CYS A 76 20.57 16.44 15.77
CA CYS A 76 19.55 15.57 16.35
C CYS A 76 20.13 14.59 17.39
N PRO A 77 19.30 14.08 18.31
CA PRO A 77 19.74 13.10 19.30
C PRO A 77 20.03 11.75 18.64
N ASP A 78 20.66 10.85 19.38
CA ASP A 78 20.61 9.42 19.06
C ASP A 78 19.17 8.93 18.95
N LEU A 79 18.94 7.86 18.18
CA LEU A 79 17.62 7.25 18.17
C LEU A 79 17.27 6.81 19.60
N PRO A 80 16.05 7.09 20.06
CA PRO A 80 15.65 6.71 21.40
C PRO A 80 15.60 5.19 21.49
N SER A 81 15.80 4.65 22.69
CA SER A 81 15.64 3.22 22.92
C SER A 81 14.22 2.79 22.53
N ASN A 82 14.14 1.72 21.74
CA ASN A 82 12.89 1.05 21.46
C ASN A 82 12.23 0.61 22.78
N GLY A 83 10.91 0.80 22.88
CA GLY A 83 10.14 0.22 23.98
C GLY A 83 10.13 -1.31 23.89
N ASN A 84 9.65 -1.95 24.96
CA ASN A 84 9.50 -3.42 25.00
C ASN A 84 8.42 -3.96 24.02
N GLY A 85 7.80 -3.08 23.22
CA GLY A 85 6.70 -3.37 22.31
C GLY A 85 5.36 -3.53 23.02
N ALA A 86 4.28 -3.07 22.39
CA ALA A 86 2.96 -3.62 22.66
C ALA A 86 2.86 -4.99 21.93
N PRO A 87 2.06 -5.95 22.43
CA PRO A 87 1.80 -7.16 21.67
C PRO A 87 1.16 -6.79 20.32
N ILE A 88 1.47 -7.59 19.30
CA ILE A 88 0.74 -7.58 18.03
C ILE A 88 -0.76 -7.68 18.35
N LEU A 89 -1.61 -6.96 17.61
CA LEU A 89 -3.06 -7.05 17.77
C LEU A 89 -3.46 -8.52 17.57
N ASN A 90 -3.81 -9.15 18.68
CA ASN A 90 -4.17 -10.55 18.69
C ASN A 90 -5.55 -10.69 18.07
N VAL A 91 -5.68 -11.62 17.12
CA VAL A 91 -6.99 -12.09 16.69
C VAL A 91 -7.65 -12.73 17.93
N PRO A 92 -8.82 -12.26 18.39
CA PRO A 92 -9.49 -12.85 19.53
C PRO A 92 -9.70 -14.35 19.27
N LYS A 93 -9.14 -15.21 20.14
CA LYS A 93 -9.41 -16.66 20.09
C LYS A 93 -10.87 -16.86 20.49
N ARG A 94 -11.72 -17.23 19.54
CA ARG A 94 -13.11 -17.62 19.85
C ARG A 94 -13.13 -18.95 20.58
N GLU A 95 -14.03 -19.06 21.55
CA GLU A 95 -14.31 -20.35 22.18
C GLU A 95 -14.82 -21.34 21.12
N LYS A 96 -14.25 -22.54 21.12
CA LYS A 96 -14.75 -23.62 20.28
C LYS A 96 -16.07 -24.08 20.87
N VAL A 97 -17.18 -23.74 20.23
CA VAL A 97 -18.47 -24.32 20.55
C VAL A 97 -18.52 -25.72 19.93
N PRO A 98 -18.56 -26.82 20.71
CA PRO A 98 -18.66 -28.17 20.17
C PRO A 98 -19.97 -28.29 19.39
N PHE A 99 -19.88 -28.55 18.08
CA PHE A 99 -21.06 -28.64 17.23
C PHE A 99 -20.89 -29.80 16.26
N SER A 100 -21.72 -30.85 16.41
CA SER A 100 -21.60 -32.04 15.58
C SER A 100 -22.19 -31.79 14.19
N ILE A 101 -21.35 -31.85 13.17
CA ILE A 101 -21.76 -31.73 11.76
C ILE A 101 -21.68 -33.11 11.12
N ASP A 102 -22.83 -33.63 10.67
CA ASP A 102 -22.88 -34.90 9.94
C ASP A 102 -22.15 -34.79 8.58
N THR A 103 -21.26 -35.76 8.30
CA THR A 103 -20.52 -35.88 7.04
C THR A 103 -21.45 -35.86 5.82
N LYS A 104 -22.63 -36.48 5.90
CA LYS A 104 -23.59 -36.47 4.79
C LYS A 104 -24.07 -35.05 4.47
N ARG A 105 -24.24 -34.21 5.50
CA ARG A 105 -24.64 -32.81 5.33
C ARG A 105 -23.52 -31.99 4.68
N ILE A 106 -22.26 -32.23 5.06
CA ILE A 106 -21.08 -31.60 4.46
C ILE A 106 -21.01 -31.94 2.96
N GLU A 107 -21.07 -33.22 2.60
CA GLU A 107 -20.97 -33.63 1.19
C GLU A 107 -22.18 -33.15 0.35
N ASN A 108 -23.38 -33.07 0.94
CA ASN A 108 -24.53 -32.47 0.27
C ASN A 108 -24.32 -30.98 -0.03
N ALA A 109 -23.79 -30.21 0.93
CA ALA A 109 -23.45 -28.80 0.75
C ALA A 109 -22.37 -28.62 -0.33
N ILE A 110 -21.35 -29.50 -0.37
CA ILE A 110 -20.33 -29.50 -1.41
C ILE A 110 -20.95 -29.79 -2.78
N LYS A 111 -21.81 -30.80 -2.90
CA LYS A 111 -22.49 -31.11 -4.17
C LYS A 111 -23.34 -29.95 -4.68
N ALA A 112 -24.06 -29.27 -3.78
CA ALA A 112 -24.80 -28.06 -4.12
C ALA A 112 -23.86 -26.93 -4.62
N SER A 113 -22.73 -26.73 -3.94
CA SER A 113 -21.74 -25.72 -4.32
C SER A 113 -21.10 -25.97 -5.70
N GLN A 114 -20.85 -27.23 -6.06
CA GLN A 114 -20.36 -27.60 -7.40
C GLN A 114 -21.40 -27.27 -8.47
N THR A 115 -22.67 -27.52 -8.19
CA THR A 115 -23.78 -27.15 -9.09
C THR A 115 -23.84 -25.63 -9.31
N LEU A 116 -23.66 -24.84 -8.23
CA LEU A 116 -23.58 -23.37 -8.33
C LEU A 116 -22.37 -22.92 -9.16
N SER A 117 -21.22 -23.58 -9.04
CA SER A 117 -20.04 -23.29 -9.86
C SER A 117 -20.26 -23.60 -11.34
N THR A 118 -20.96 -24.68 -11.67
CA THR A 118 -21.37 -24.97 -13.06
C THR A 118 -22.33 -23.91 -13.57
N CYS A 119 -23.30 -23.48 -12.75
CA CYS A 119 -24.22 -22.40 -13.11
C CYS A 119 -23.46 -21.10 -13.40
N LEU A 120 -22.48 -20.74 -12.56
CA LEU A 120 -21.62 -19.57 -12.77
C LEU A 120 -20.91 -19.64 -14.12
N THR A 121 -20.32 -20.78 -14.46
CA THR A 121 -19.64 -20.97 -15.76
C THR A 121 -20.62 -20.84 -16.93
N ASN A 122 -21.82 -21.39 -16.80
CA ASN A 122 -22.86 -21.25 -17.83
C ASN A 122 -23.33 -19.79 -17.96
N THR A 123 -23.46 -19.06 -16.84
CA THR A 123 -23.75 -17.63 -16.85
C THR A 123 -22.65 -16.85 -17.56
N GLU A 124 -21.37 -17.09 -17.24
CA GLU A 124 -20.24 -16.45 -17.93
C GLU A 124 -20.30 -16.69 -19.46
N THR A 125 -20.56 -17.93 -19.89
CA THR A 125 -20.73 -18.26 -21.32
C THR A 125 -21.91 -17.50 -21.94
N CYS A 126 -23.07 -17.51 -21.29
CA CYS A 126 -24.27 -16.81 -21.75
C CYS A 126 -24.04 -15.30 -21.88
N LEU A 127 -23.41 -14.67 -20.88
CA LEU A 127 -23.10 -13.23 -20.93
C LEU A 127 -22.15 -12.91 -22.10
N ASN A 128 -21.14 -13.75 -22.33
CA ASN A 128 -20.22 -13.60 -23.46
C ASN A 128 -20.92 -13.76 -24.82
N GLU A 129 -21.78 -14.78 -24.98
CA GLU A 129 -22.57 -15.01 -26.19
C GLU A 129 -23.52 -13.84 -26.49
N ASN A 130 -24.11 -13.26 -25.45
CA ASN A 130 -24.97 -12.07 -25.54
C ASN A 130 -24.19 -10.74 -25.62
N LYS A 131 -22.84 -10.79 -25.68
CA LYS A 131 -21.96 -9.61 -25.72
C LYS A 131 -22.12 -8.66 -24.54
N ILE A 132 -22.58 -9.18 -23.39
CA ILE A 132 -22.65 -8.46 -22.12
C ILE A 132 -21.25 -8.53 -21.50
N THR A 133 -20.37 -7.69 -22.02
CA THR A 133 -18.96 -7.65 -21.64
C THR A 133 -18.55 -6.22 -21.32
N ILE A 134 -17.47 -6.09 -20.56
CA ILE A 134 -16.95 -4.78 -20.19
C ILE A 134 -16.55 -3.99 -21.43
N ARG A 135 -17.05 -2.75 -21.56
CA ARG A 135 -16.79 -1.93 -22.74
C ARG A 135 -15.31 -1.55 -22.81
N PRO A 136 -14.56 -1.93 -23.86
CA PRO A 136 -13.15 -1.59 -23.98
C PRO A 136 -12.90 -0.08 -23.86
N GLY A 137 -11.93 0.28 -23.02
CA GLY A 137 -11.55 1.63 -22.58
C GLY A 137 -12.69 2.57 -22.20
N SER A 138 -13.69 1.99 -21.54
CA SER A 138 -14.38 2.68 -20.44
C SER A 138 -13.46 2.74 -19.21
N SER A 139 -13.81 3.60 -18.26
CA SER A 139 -13.14 3.65 -16.95
C SER A 139 -13.28 2.34 -16.16
N SER A 140 -14.41 1.63 -16.33
CA SER A 140 -14.61 0.28 -15.79
C SER A 140 -13.59 -0.72 -16.34
N ALA A 141 -13.30 -0.68 -17.65
CA ALA A 141 -12.27 -1.54 -18.25
C ALA A 141 -10.87 -1.26 -17.69
N ALA A 142 -10.53 0.01 -17.49
CA ALA A 142 -9.26 0.39 -16.86
C ALA A 142 -9.18 -0.09 -15.39
N HIS A 143 -10.27 -0.01 -14.62
CA HIS A 143 -10.33 -0.55 -13.26
C HIS A 143 -10.24 -2.08 -13.21
N SER A 144 -10.91 -2.80 -14.13
CA SER A 144 -10.79 -4.25 -14.25
C SER A 144 -9.37 -4.67 -14.62
N PHE A 145 -8.70 -3.92 -15.50
CA PHE A 145 -7.29 -4.14 -15.83
C PHE A 145 -6.37 -3.92 -14.64
N PHE A 146 -6.59 -2.86 -13.87
CA PHE A 146 -5.83 -2.58 -12.65
C PHE A 146 -5.87 -3.77 -11.66
N SER A 147 -6.94 -4.57 -11.68
CA SER A 147 -7.16 -5.74 -10.82
C SER A 147 -7.15 -7.06 -11.62
N ARG A 148 -6.39 -7.13 -12.72
CA ARG A 148 -6.41 -8.29 -13.62
C ARG A 148 -5.92 -9.55 -12.91
N THR A 149 -6.72 -10.61 -13.01
CA THR A 149 -6.37 -11.93 -12.48
C THR A 149 -5.46 -12.73 -13.43
N THR A 150 -4.52 -13.50 -12.86
CA THR A 150 -3.75 -14.50 -13.63
C THR A 150 -4.57 -15.80 -13.80
N PRO A 151 -4.23 -16.68 -14.76
CA PRO A 151 -4.87 -18.00 -14.89
C PRO A 151 -4.74 -18.87 -13.65
N GLU A 152 -3.61 -18.79 -12.95
CA GLU A 152 -3.39 -19.53 -11.70
C GLU A 152 -4.29 -18.99 -10.59
N SER A 153 -4.33 -17.67 -10.42
CA SER A 153 -5.21 -16.98 -9.47
C SER A 153 -6.69 -17.27 -9.71
N MET A 154 -7.11 -17.35 -10.99
CA MET A 154 -8.48 -17.76 -11.35
C MET A 154 -8.78 -19.20 -10.90
N LYS A 155 -7.83 -20.12 -11.09
CA LYS A 155 -7.99 -21.52 -10.66
C LYS A 155 -8.13 -21.62 -9.14
N ILE A 156 -7.27 -20.93 -8.39
CA ILE A 156 -7.32 -20.86 -6.92
C ILE A 156 -8.66 -20.24 -6.49
N SER A 157 -9.05 -19.13 -7.10
CA SER A 157 -10.29 -18.45 -6.78
C SER A 157 -11.52 -19.29 -7.03
N ARG A 158 -11.58 -20.04 -8.14
CA ARG A 158 -12.72 -20.94 -8.41
C ARG A 158 -12.85 -22.02 -7.35
N GLY A 159 -11.75 -22.64 -6.93
CA GLY A 159 -11.76 -23.63 -5.85
C GLY A 159 -12.23 -23.04 -4.52
N ALA A 160 -11.71 -21.86 -4.15
CA ALA A 160 -12.10 -21.15 -2.93
C ALA A 160 -13.57 -20.68 -2.95
N LEU A 161 -14.07 -20.28 -4.11
CA LEU A 161 -15.47 -19.85 -4.26
C LEU A 161 -16.42 -21.02 -4.04
N VAL A 162 -16.09 -22.21 -4.55
CA VAL A 162 -16.85 -23.45 -4.28
C VAL A 162 -16.87 -23.75 -2.79
N ALA A 163 -15.74 -23.64 -2.08
CA ALA A 163 -15.70 -23.82 -0.63
C ALA A 163 -16.57 -22.77 0.10
N SER A 164 -16.56 -21.51 -0.33
CA SER A 164 -17.40 -20.46 0.25
C SER A 164 -18.90 -20.73 0.04
N PHE A 165 -19.29 -21.21 -1.16
CA PHE A 165 -20.66 -21.64 -1.42
C PHE A 165 -21.05 -22.84 -0.57
N ALA A 166 -20.17 -23.84 -0.39
CA ALA A 166 -20.44 -24.97 0.49
C ALA A 166 -20.64 -24.51 1.94
N ALA A 167 -19.86 -23.54 2.42
CA ALA A 167 -20.03 -22.97 3.76
C ALA A 167 -21.39 -22.27 3.91
N LYS A 168 -21.84 -21.55 2.88
CA LYS A 168 -23.14 -20.89 2.83
C LYS A 168 -24.29 -21.88 2.88
N GLU A 169 -24.28 -22.89 2.01
CA GLU A 169 -25.28 -23.96 1.98
C GLU A 169 -25.34 -24.71 3.31
N LEU A 170 -24.17 -24.99 3.90
CA LEU A 170 -24.08 -25.68 5.18
C LEU A 170 -24.73 -24.85 6.29
N ILE A 171 -24.42 -23.56 6.42
CA ILE A 171 -25.05 -22.68 7.42
C ILE A 171 -26.56 -22.57 7.20
N GLN A 172 -27.00 -22.38 5.95
CA GLN A 172 -28.42 -22.31 5.63
C GLN A 172 -29.17 -23.59 6.02
N SER A 173 -28.54 -24.75 5.89
CA SER A 173 -29.14 -26.01 6.31
C SER A 173 -29.41 -26.08 7.82
N PHE A 174 -28.69 -25.34 8.66
CA PHE A 174 -28.93 -25.28 10.12
C PHE A 174 -30.06 -24.31 10.51
N GLY A 175 -30.55 -23.47 9.59
CA GLY A 175 -31.60 -22.50 9.89
C GLY A 175 -31.20 -21.58 11.06
N THR A 176 -32.03 -21.50 12.09
CA THR A 176 -31.79 -20.69 13.30
C THR A 176 -31.04 -21.44 14.41
N ALA A 177 -30.52 -22.65 14.15
CA ALA A 177 -29.83 -23.44 15.17
C ALA A 177 -28.41 -22.95 15.48
N ILE A 178 -27.87 -22.04 14.68
CA ILE A 178 -26.54 -21.44 14.85
C ILE A 178 -26.71 -19.92 14.93
N GLU A 179 -26.29 -19.34 16.04
CA GLU A 179 -26.26 -17.88 16.20
C GLU A 179 -25.13 -17.25 15.36
N SER A 180 -25.31 -15.99 14.97
CA SER A 180 -24.37 -15.30 14.06
C SER A 180 -22.92 -15.27 14.55
N ASP A 181 -22.70 -15.23 15.87
CA ASP A 181 -21.38 -15.26 16.52
C ASP A 181 -20.77 -16.67 16.57
N GLN A 182 -21.57 -17.73 16.45
CA GLN A 182 -21.15 -19.13 16.43
C GLN A 182 -20.81 -19.66 15.03
N ILE A 183 -21.17 -18.94 13.96
CA ILE A 183 -20.99 -19.38 12.57
C ILE A 183 -19.54 -19.79 12.29
N ASP A 184 -18.57 -18.91 12.57
CA ASP A 184 -17.15 -19.16 12.27
C ASP A 184 -16.59 -20.36 13.06
N SER A 185 -16.88 -20.46 14.36
CA SER A 185 -16.46 -21.59 15.19
C SER A 185 -17.11 -22.91 14.77
N THR A 186 -18.28 -22.85 14.13
CA THR A 186 -19.00 -24.04 13.66
C THR A 186 -18.44 -24.52 12.33
N ILE A 187 -18.41 -23.67 11.30
CA ILE A 187 -17.95 -24.06 9.95
C ILE A 187 -16.47 -24.42 9.95
N SER A 188 -15.66 -23.77 10.77
CA SER A 188 -14.23 -24.06 10.85
C SER A 188 -13.95 -25.47 11.37
N GLN A 189 -14.91 -26.18 11.97
CA GLN A 189 -14.72 -27.58 12.39
C GLN A 189 -14.51 -28.53 11.19
N VAL A 190 -15.02 -28.16 10.01
CA VAL A 190 -14.87 -28.94 8.77
C VAL A 190 -13.47 -28.74 8.18
N ASN A 191 -12.68 -29.80 8.17
CA ASN A 191 -11.39 -29.86 7.49
C ASN A 191 -11.61 -30.29 6.03
N LEU A 192 -11.28 -29.42 5.07
CA LEU A 192 -11.55 -29.70 3.65
C LEU A 192 -10.70 -30.86 3.11
N LYS A 193 -9.58 -31.20 3.77
CA LYS A 193 -8.74 -32.36 3.40
C LYS A 193 -9.49 -33.69 3.51
N ASP A 194 -10.51 -33.75 4.35
CA ASP A 194 -11.31 -34.95 4.59
C ASP A 194 -12.57 -35.00 3.69
N THR A 195 -12.64 -34.12 2.69
CA THR A 195 -13.81 -33.95 1.80
C THR A 195 -13.42 -34.05 0.33
N SER A 196 -14.42 -34.06 -0.55
CA SER A 196 -14.23 -33.97 -2.00
C SER A 196 -13.58 -32.66 -2.49
N LEU A 197 -13.38 -31.65 -1.63
CA LEU A 197 -12.69 -30.38 -1.94
C LEU A 197 -11.21 -30.34 -1.50
N ALA A 198 -10.61 -31.46 -1.12
CA ALA A 198 -9.21 -31.52 -0.65
C ALA A 198 -8.19 -30.89 -1.63
N ASN A 199 -8.47 -30.95 -2.93
CA ASN A 199 -7.63 -30.36 -3.99
C ASN A 199 -7.70 -28.83 -4.09
N THR A 200 -8.60 -28.19 -3.34
CA THR A 200 -8.70 -26.73 -3.24
C THR A 200 -7.82 -26.15 -2.14
N CYS A 201 -7.22 -27.00 -1.29
CA CYS A 201 -6.32 -26.59 -0.23
C CYS A 201 -5.05 -25.91 -0.76
N PRO A 202 -4.48 -24.94 0.00
CA PRO A 202 -3.12 -24.48 -0.23
C PRO A 202 -2.14 -25.65 -0.23
N VAL A 203 -1.22 -25.66 -1.20
CA VAL A 203 -0.18 -26.68 -1.31
C VAL A 203 1.04 -26.20 -0.52
N ASN A 204 1.54 -27.03 0.40
CA ASN A 204 2.77 -26.72 1.10
C ASN A 204 3.98 -26.89 0.16
N PRO A 205 4.81 -25.85 -0.02
CA PRO A 205 6.01 -25.94 -0.83
C PRO A 205 7.08 -26.79 -0.13
N VAL A 206 7.98 -27.37 -0.92
CA VAL A 206 9.15 -28.08 -0.40
C VAL A 206 10.22 -27.07 -0.01
N CYS A 207 10.60 -27.10 1.27
CA CYS A 207 11.68 -26.29 1.84
C CYS A 207 12.83 -27.21 2.27
N ASP A 208 13.65 -27.61 1.30
CA ASP A 208 14.82 -28.43 1.57
C ASP A 208 15.88 -27.67 2.38
N GLU A 209 16.88 -28.40 2.90
CA GLU A 209 17.96 -27.82 3.70
C GLU A 209 18.72 -26.72 2.96
N LYS A 210 18.87 -26.86 1.63
CA LYS A 210 19.46 -25.84 0.75
C LYS A 210 18.64 -24.55 0.75
N THR A 211 17.31 -24.65 0.62
CA THR A 211 16.40 -23.50 0.66
C THR A 211 16.44 -22.83 2.02
N LEU A 212 16.35 -23.60 3.11
CA LEU A 212 16.32 -23.04 4.47
C LEU A 212 17.63 -22.34 4.87
N ARG A 213 18.76 -22.86 4.40
CA ARG A 213 20.10 -22.27 4.58
C ARG A 213 20.47 -21.21 3.54
N SER A 214 19.63 -21.00 2.53
CA SER A 214 19.88 -19.97 1.51
C SER A 214 19.82 -18.58 2.13
N PRO A 215 20.77 -17.69 1.81
CA PRO A 215 20.69 -16.28 2.19
C PRO A 215 19.63 -15.51 1.40
N PHE A 216 19.03 -16.14 0.39
CA PHE A 216 18.11 -15.52 -0.55
C PHE A 216 16.66 -15.98 -0.33
N ARG A 217 15.74 -15.04 -0.50
CA ARG A 217 14.29 -15.27 -0.47
C ARG A 217 13.85 -15.98 -1.75
N LYS A 218 12.88 -16.89 -1.66
CA LYS A 218 12.12 -17.31 -2.84
C LYS A 218 11.31 -16.13 -3.41
N LEU A 219 11.00 -16.17 -4.70
CA LEU A 219 10.26 -15.10 -5.38
C LEU A 219 8.79 -15.06 -4.99
N ASP A 220 8.20 -16.22 -4.69
CA ASP A 220 6.83 -16.34 -4.21
C ASP A 220 6.68 -16.10 -2.70
N GLY A 221 7.76 -15.79 -1.98
CA GLY A 221 7.76 -15.58 -0.53
C GLY A 221 7.66 -16.87 0.31
N SER A 222 7.56 -18.04 -0.32
CA SER A 222 7.50 -19.31 0.42
C SER A 222 8.79 -19.61 1.19
N CYS A 223 8.69 -20.51 2.18
CA CYS A 223 9.81 -20.94 3.04
C CYS A 223 10.47 -19.81 3.86
N ASN A 224 9.84 -18.64 3.96
CA ASN A 224 10.26 -17.60 4.90
C ASN A 224 10.09 -18.11 6.33
N ASN A 225 8.89 -18.54 6.69
CA ASN A 225 8.63 -19.21 7.95
C ASN A 225 8.95 -20.72 7.85
N VAL A 226 9.87 -21.19 8.70
CA VAL A 226 10.37 -22.58 8.67
C VAL A 226 9.31 -23.60 9.10
N ARG A 227 8.39 -23.20 9.99
CA ARG A 227 7.33 -24.10 10.52
C ARG A 227 6.09 -24.10 9.64
N ASN A 228 5.79 -22.97 9.02
CA ASN A 228 4.61 -22.77 8.18
C ASN A 228 5.03 -22.18 6.82
N PRO A 229 5.48 -23.00 5.87
CA PRO A 229 6.11 -22.54 4.62
C PRO A 229 5.28 -21.59 3.73
N ILE A 230 3.96 -21.62 3.86
CA ILE A 230 3.03 -20.78 3.07
C ILE A 230 2.74 -19.41 3.72
N TRP A 231 3.23 -19.16 4.94
CA TRP A 231 2.99 -17.90 5.63
C TRP A 231 3.72 -16.75 4.94
N GLY A 232 2.93 -15.86 4.34
CA GLY A 232 3.43 -14.73 3.56
C GLY A 232 3.68 -15.01 2.07
N GLN A 233 3.34 -16.23 1.60
CA GLN A 233 3.47 -16.62 0.20
C GLN A 233 2.47 -15.86 -0.69
N SER A 234 2.84 -15.59 -1.93
CA SER A 234 1.93 -15.06 -2.96
C SER A 234 0.78 -16.02 -3.26
N LYS A 235 -0.31 -15.48 -3.79
CA LYS A 235 -1.55 -16.23 -4.13
C LYS A 235 -2.16 -16.94 -2.91
N THR A 236 -2.06 -16.30 -1.74
CA THR A 236 -2.70 -16.76 -0.49
C THR A 236 -3.68 -15.69 0.05
N GLN A 237 -4.46 -16.05 1.08
CA GLN A 237 -5.46 -15.14 1.64
C GLN A 237 -4.84 -13.97 2.43
N TYR A 238 -5.57 -12.86 2.50
CA TYR A 238 -5.34 -11.87 3.57
C TYR A 238 -5.67 -12.45 4.96
N GLN A 239 -4.99 -11.98 6.00
CA GLN A 239 -5.38 -12.21 7.39
C GLN A 239 -6.53 -11.26 7.78
N ARG A 240 -7.18 -11.48 8.92
CA ARG A 240 -8.13 -10.51 9.52
C ARG A 240 -7.73 -10.10 10.93
N LEU A 241 -8.00 -8.85 11.28
CA LEU A 241 -7.93 -8.37 12.66
C LEU A 241 -9.20 -8.77 13.44
N LEU A 242 -10.36 -8.65 12.80
CA LEU A 242 -11.64 -9.10 13.33
C LEU A 242 -12.31 -10.07 12.36
N SER A 243 -13.06 -11.05 12.87
CA SER A 243 -13.90 -11.88 12.00
C SER A 243 -14.83 -10.99 11.16
N PRO A 244 -15.06 -11.34 9.88
CA PRO A 244 -15.79 -10.46 8.98
C PRO A 244 -17.25 -10.29 9.41
N ASP A 245 -17.83 -9.22 8.90
CA ASP A 245 -19.25 -8.93 8.97
C ASP A 245 -19.85 -9.12 7.58
N TYR A 246 -20.45 -10.29 7.38
CA TYR A 246 -21.26 -10.62 6.22
C TYR A 246 -22.70 -10.84 6.71
N ALA A 247 -23.69 -10.40 5.93
CA ALA A 247 -25.08 -10.38 6.37
C ALA A 247 -25.64 -11.77 6.73
N GLU A 248 -25.14 -12.82 6.06
CA GLU A 248 -25.44 -14.23 6.37
C GLU A 248 -24.29 -14.96 7.06
N GLY A 249 -23.23 -14.24 7.45
CA GLY A 249 -22.05 -14.76 8.13
C GLY A 249 -21.00 -15.41 7.21
N ILE A 250 -21.24 -15.52 5.91
CA ILE A 250 -20.34 -16.22 4.97
C ILE A 250 -19.78 -15.33 3.87
N SER A 251 -20.61 -14.60 3.11
CA SER A 251 -20.13 -13.97 1.87
C SER A 251 -20.95 -12.78 1.36
N THR A 252 -22.17 -12.59 1.83
CA THR A 252 -23.09 -11.55 1.37
C THR A 252 -22.71 -10.27 2.08
N PRO A 253 -22.43 -9.16 1.36
CA PRO A 253 -22.04 -7.89 1.97
C PRO A 253 -22.97 -7.50 3.12
N ARG A 254 -22.38 -6.91 4.17
CA ARG A 254 -23.12 -6.52 5.38
C ARG A 254 -24.31 -5.61 5.07
N LYS A 255 -25.33 -5.70 5.93
CA LYS A 255 -26.50 -4.81 5.93
C LYS A 255 -26.38 -3.78 7.05
N ALA A 256 -27.26 -2.79 7.06
CA ALA A 256 -27.37 -1.85 8.17
C ALA A 256 -27.77 -2.59 9.46
N LYS A 257 -27.37 -2.08 10.63
CA LYS A 257 -27.66 -2.68 11.94
C LYS A 257 -29.15 -2.91 12.17
N ASN A 258 -30.00 -2.03 11.64
CA ASN A 258 -31.46 -2.08 11.74
C ASN A 258 -32.14 -2.50 10.43
N TRP A 259 -31.49 -3.33 9.61
CA TRP A 259 -32.01 -3.75 8.31
C TRP A 259 -33.36 -4.46 8.36
N GLN A 260 -33.71 -5.11 9.47
CA GLN A 260 -35.01 -5.74 9.67
C GLN A 260 -36.17 -4.73 9.63
N GLN A 261 -35.87 -3.43 9.82
CA GLN A 261 -36.82 -2.32 9.70
C GLN A 261 -36.91 -1.77 8.27
N GLY A 262 -36.35 -2.47 7.28
CA GLY A 262 -36.28 -2.02 5.88
C GLY A 262 -35.22 -0.94 5.63
N ARG A 263 -34.25 -0.79 6.54
CA ARG A 263 -33.17 0.20 6.42
C ARG A 263 -31.97 -0.40 5.69
N GLU A 264 -31.33 0.38 4.84
CA GLU A 264 -30.15 -0.03 4.08
C GLU A 264 -28.94 0.82 4.46
N LEU A 265 -27.74 0.33 4.15
CA LEU A 265 -26.55 1.16 4.20
C LEU A 265 -26.63 2.19 3.07
N PRO A 266 -26.18 3.44 3.28
CA PRO A 266 -26.18 4.43 2.22
C PRO A 266 -25.33 3.96 1.04
N SER A 267 -25.70 4.35 -0.18
CA SER A 267 -24.87 4.11 -1.35
C SER A 267 -23.46 4.68 -1.12
N PRO A 268 -22.38 3.95 -1.49
CA PRO A 268 -21.03 4.48 -1.45
C PRO A 268 -20.88 5.84 -2.15
N ARG A 269 -21.59 6.04 -3.27
CA ARG A 269 -21.57 7.32 -3.99
C ARG A 269 -22.23 8.44 -3.22
N LEU A 270 -23.36 8.16 -2.57
CA LEU A 270 -24.01 9.13 -1.70
C LEU A 270 -23.10 9.53 -0.53
N VAL A 271 -22.38 8.58 0.06
CA VAL A 271 -21.39 8.87 1.11
C VAL A 271 -20.25 9.74 0.58
N SER A 272 -19.71 9.39 -0.59
CA SER A 272 -18.63 10.15 -1.24
C SER A 272 -19.02 11.62 -1.42
N ILE A 273 -20.10 11.92 -2.15
CA ILE A 273 -20.51 13.31 -2.45
C ILE A 273 -20.95 14.12 -1.22
N SER A 274 -21.31 13.45 -0.13
CA SER A 274 -21.82 14.11 1.08
C SER A 274 -20.74 14.39 2.11
N VAL A 275 -19.72 13.54 2.19
CA VAL A 275 -18.65 13.62 3.20
C VAL A 275 -17.39 14.26 2.62
N VAL A 276 -17.07 13.94 1.37
CA VAL A 276 -15.84 14.36 0.68
C VAL A 276 -16.09 15.58 -0.20
N HIS A 277 -15.07 16.42 -0.33
CA HIS A 277 -15.08 17.60 -1.20
C HIS A 277 -13.73 17.79 -1.88
N ASP A 278 -13.69 18.54 -3.00
CA ASP A 278 -12.43 18.91 -3.65
C ASP A 278 -11.91 20.22 -3.07
N GLU A 279 -10.83 20.15 -2.30
CA GLU A 279 -10.15 21.30 -1.72
C GLU A 279 -8.64 21.11 -1.84
N ASN A 280 -7.96 22.13 -2.36
CA ASN A 280 -6.51 22.18 -2.44
C ASN A 280 -5.93 22.69 -1.11
N SER A 281 -5.62 21.75 -0.21
CA SER A 281 -5.08 21.95 1.13
C SER A 281 -3.71 21.24 1.26
N PRO A 282 -2.62 21.82 0.71
CA PRO A 282 -1.31 21.17 0.72
C PRO A 282 -0.68 21.12 2.12
N SER A 283 0.13 20.10 2.38
CA SER A 283 0.93 19.96 3.59
C SER A 283 2.09 20.97 3.62
N ASP A 284 2.36 21.55 4.80
CA ASP A 284 3.43 22.53 4.98
C ASP A 284 4.85 21.93 4.89
N SER A 285 5.02 20.66 5.25
CA SER A 285 6.35 20.06 5.49
C SER A 285 6.61 18.73 4.80
N THR A 286 5.61 18.14 4.14
CA THR A 286 5.69 16.79 3.59
C THR A 286 5.62 16.81 2.06
N ALA A 287 6.60 16.20 1.41
CA ALA A 287 6.73 16.19 -0.05
C ALA A 287 5.97 15.03 -0.70
N SER A 288 5.66 15.16 -1.99
CA SER A 288 4.90 14.19 -2.80
C SER A 288 5.52 12.80 -2.86
N TRP A 289 6.82 12.66 -2.63
CA TRP A 289 7.47 11.37 -2.42
C TRP A 289 6.82 10.53 -1.32
N THR A 290 6.23 11.14 -0.28
CA THR A 290 5.57 10.40 0.81
C THR A 290 4.33 9.67 0.31
N MET A 291 3.50 10.32 -0.49
CA MET A 291 2.36 9.68 -1.15
C MET A 291 2.82 8.64 -2.16
N GLN A 292 3.82 8.97 -3.00
CA GLN A 292 4.32 8.06 -4.02
C GLN A 292 4.94 6.79 -3.43
N MET A 293 5.68 6.90 -2.33
CA MET A 293 6.24 5.75 -1.62
C MET A 293 5.14 4.93 -0.95
N GLY A 294 4.08 5.56 -0.42
CA GLY A 294 2.91 4.82 0.07
C GLY A 294 2.29 3.93 -1.01
N GLN A 295 2.09 4.47 -2.22
CA GLN A 295 1.61 3.69 -3.36
C GLN A 295 2.62 2.60 -3.79
N PHE A 296 3.92 2.91 -3.78
CA PHE A 296 4.97 1.96 -4.12
C PHE A 296 4.97 0.77 -3.16
N LEU A 297 4.88 1.01 -1.85
CA LEU A 297 4.81 -0.03 -0.83
C LEU A 297 3.50 -0.82 -0.90
N ASP A 298 2.36 -0.17 -1.21
CA ASP A 298 1.09 -0.87 -1.40
C ASP A 298 1.23 -1.91 -2.53
N HIS A 299 1.82 -1.52 -3.65
CA HIS A 299 2.01 -2.40 -4.80
C HIS A 299 3.06 -3.50 -4.55
N ASP A 300 3.94 -3.37 -3.55
CA ASP A 300 4.83 -4.45 -3.11
C ASP A 300 4.07 -5.52 -2.31
N LEU A 301 3.11 -5.09 -1.49
CA LEU A 301 2.44 -5.92 -0.49
C LEU A 301 1.12 -6.52 -0.97
N VAL A 302 0.45 -5.85 -1.92
CA VAL A 302 -0.95 -6.05 -2.21
C VAL A 302 -1.19 -6.09 -3.71
N SER A 303 -1.83 -7.16 -4.17
CA SER A 303 -2.51 -7.24 -5.45
C SER A 303 -3.81 -8.04 -5.27
N THR A 304 -4.96 -7.38 -5.31
CA THR A 304 -6.27 -8.05 -5.14
C THR A 304 -6.95 -8.22 -6.49
N PRO A 305 -6.90 -9.42 -7.11
CA PRO A 305 -7.51 -9.64 -8.42
C PRO A 305 -9.03 -9.65 -8.38
N THR A 306 -9.66 -9.42 -9.53
CA THR A 306 -11.10 -9.55 -9.77
C THR A 306 -11.36 -10.36 -11.04
N THR A 307 -12.50 -11.07 -11.09
CA THR A 307 -13.00 -11.63 -12.36
C THR A 307 -13.40 -10.50 -13.32
N THR A 308 -13.16 -10.68 -14.61
CA THR A 308 -13.61 -9.71 -15.62
C THR A 308 -15.10 -9.84 -15.87
N ALA A 309 -15.88 -8.85 -15.45
CA ALA A 309 -17.32 -8.76 -15.69
C ALA A 309 -17.77 -7.30 -15.78
N THR A 310 -18.96 -7.06 -16.33
CA THR A 310 -19.63 -5.76 -16.33
C THR A 310 -20.90 -5.88 -15.49
N CYS A 311 -21.19 -4.86 -14.68
CA CYS A 311 -22.26 -4.85 -13.68
C CYS A 311 -23.28 -3.73 -13.90
N CYS A 312 -22.94 -2.80 -14.79
CA CYS A 312 -23.82 -1.77 -15.29
C CYS A 312 -23.99 -1.92 -16.81
N THR A 313 -25.15 -1.51 -17.32
CA THR A 313 -25.38 -1.42 -18.75
C THR A 313 -24.44 -0.40 -19.38
N SER A 314 -24.26 -0.45 -20.71
CA SER A 314 -23.34 0.44 -21.43
C SER A 314 -23.74 1.92 -21.38
N ASP A 315 -24.99 2.23 -21.05
CA ASP A 315 -25.53 3.56 -20.80
C ASP A 315 -25.53 3.97 -19.32
N GLY A 316 -24.94 3.15 -18.42
CA GLY A 316 -24.76 3.50 -17.02
C GLY A 316 -25.97 3.27 -16.13
N LYS A 317 -26.82 2.30 -16.49
CA LYS A 317 -28.01 1.90 -15.71
C LYS A 317 -27.75 0.57 -15.01
N ALA A 318 -28.60 0.26 -14.03
CA ALA A 318 -28.60 -1.06 -13.40
C ALA A 318 -29.00 -2.14 -14.41
N MET A 319 -28.27 -3.24 -14.44
CA MET A 319 -28.61 -4.41 -15.23
C MET A 319 -29.83 -5.15 -14.66
N ARG A 320 -30.52 -5.92 -15.50
CA ARG A 320 -31.55 -6.84 -15.02
C ARG A 320 -30.90 -7.99 -14.25
N PRO A 321 -31.58 -8.59 -13.25
CA PRO A 321 -31.01 -9.71 -12.49
C PRO A 321 -30.54 -10.89 -13.34
N ALA A 322 -31.21 -11.17 -14.47
CA ALA A 322 -30.83 -12.26 -15.39
C ALA A 322 -29.56 -11.94 -16.22
N GLU A 323 -29.18 -10.68 -16.32
CA GLU A 323 -28.02 -10.19 -17.08
C GLU A 323 -26.83 -9.88 -16.16
N LEU A 324 -27.02 -10.00 -14.84
CA LEU A 324 -26.02 -9.65 -13.84
C LEU A 324 -25.14 -10.88 -13.52
N HIS A 325 -23.83 -10.72 -13.66
CA HIS A 325 -22.89 -11.74 -13.22
C HIS A 325 -22.98 -11.94 -11.68
N PRO A 326 -22.94 -13.17 -11.13
CA PRO A 326 -23.10 -13.40 -9.69
C PRO A 326 -22.06 -12.70 -8.79
N GLU A 327 -20.87 -12.42 -9.32
CA GLU A 327 -19.82 -11.65 -8.62
C GLU A 327 -19.93 -10.12 -8.82
N CYS A 328 -21.01 -9.62 -9.41
CA CYS A 328 -21.26 -8.18 -9.50
C CYS A 328 -21.81 -7.61 -8.20
N LEU A 329 -21.32 -6.43 -7.83
CA LEU A 329 -21.79 -5.67 -6.67
C LEU A 329 -21.84 -4.16 -7.02
N PRO A 330 -22.68 -3.77 -8.00
CA PRO A 330 -22.68 -2.43 -8.57
C PRO A 330 -22.99 -1.37 -7.51
N ILE A 331 -22.47 -0.17 -7.73
CA ILE A 331 -22.69 0.99 -6.85
C ILE A 331 -23.83 1.81 -7.46
N SER A 332 -24.91 1.99 -6.72
CA SER A 332 -26.02 2.85 -7.15
C SER A 332 -25.60 4.33 -7.09
N ILE A 333 -25.82 5.07 -8.16
CA ILE A 333 -25.62 6.53 -8.20
C ILE A 333 -27.00 7.19 -8.01
N PRO A 334 -27.15 8.13 -7.07
CA PRO A 334 -28.40 8.89 -6.90
C PRO A 334 -28.84 9.59 -8.20
N ALA A 335 -30.15 9.65 -8.45
CA ALA A 335 -30.68 10.28 -9.66
C ALA A 335 -30.40 11.79 -9.72
N ASP A 336 -30.28 12.42 -8.55
CA ASP A 336 -29.94 13.82 -8.32
C ASP A 336 -28.44 14.03 -8.01
N ASP A 337 -27.58 13.06 -8.35
CA ASP A 337 -26.12 13.20 -8.18
C ASP A 337 -25.62 14.48 -8.86
N PRO A 338 -24.86 15.34 -8.16
CA PRO A 338 -24.50 16.67 -8.66
C PRO A 338 -23.58 16.63 -9.89
N PHE A 339 -22.90 15.50 -10.15
CA PHE A 339 -21.97 15.35 -11.25
C PHE A 339 -22.46 14.34 -12.29
N PHE A 340 -22.88 13.14 -11.87
CA PHE A 340 -23.19 12.04 -12.77
C PHE A 340 -24.58 12.14 -13.43
N SER A 341 -25.51 12.92 -12.86
CA SER A 341 -26.86 13.11 -13.41
C SER A 341 -26.85 13.74 -14.81
N GLN A 342 -25.91 14.65 -15.09
CA GLN A 342 -25.75 15.28 -16.41
C GLN A 342 -25.36 14.28 -17.52
N PHE A 343 -24.85 13.11 -17.14
CA PHE A 343 -24.47 12.01 -18.03
C PHE A 343 -25.48 10.85 -17.98
N GLY A 344 -26.59 11.01 -17.27
CA GLY A 344 -27.64 9.99 -17.13
C GLY A 344 -27.20 8.73 -16.36
N GLN A 345 -26.07 8.79 -15.64
CA GLN A 345 -25.50 7.64 -14.94
C GLN A 345 -26.24 7.40 -13.61
N THR A 346 -26.64 6.15 -13.38
CA THR A 346 -27.33 5.70 -12.16
C THR A 346 -26.70 4.44 -11.55
N CYS A 347 -25.66 3.91 -12.21
CA CYS A 347 -24.93 2.71 -11.83
C CYS A 347 -23.43 2.93 -12.11
N MET A 348 -22.59 2.51 -11.17
CA MET A 348 -21.14 2.46 -11.31
C MET A 348 -20.65 1.01 -11.16
N ASP A 349 -19.83 0.56 -12.11
CA ASP A 349 -19.36 -0.82 -12.16
C ASP A 349 -18.48 -1.17 -10.96
N PHE A 350 -18.76 -2.33 -10.37
CA PHE A 350 -17.93 -2.90 -9.33
C PHE A 350 -18.08 -4.42 -9.33
N VAL A 351 -16.96 -5.12 -9.47
CA VAL A 351 -16.86 -6.59 -9.39
C VAL A 351 -16.15 -6.97 -8.09
N ARG A 352 -16.66 -8.00 -7.44
CA ARG A 352 -16.11 -8.54 -6.19
C ARG A 352 -14.69 -9.08 -6.40
N SER A 353 -13.87 -8.93 -5.35
CA SER A 353 -12.50 -9.43 -5.30
C SER A 353 -12.46 -10.95 -5.31
N SER A 354 -11.56 -11.54 -6.09
CA SER A 354 -11.33 -12.98 -6.15
C SER A 354 -11.03 -13.58 -4.76
N THR A 355 -11.40 -14.85 -4.60
CA THR A 355 -11.38 -15.55 -3.32
C THR A 355 -10.11 -16.38 -3.13
N ALA A 356 -9.72 -16.63 -1.89
CA ALA A 356 -8.63 -17.53 -1.52
C ALA A 356 -9.11 -18.59 -0.53
N PRO A 357 -8.53 -19.80 -0.56
CA PRO A 357 -8.79 -20.80 0.48
C PRO A 357 -8.11 -20.37 1.79
N LYS A 358 -8.67 -20.82 2.92
CA LYS A 358 -8.03 -20.61 4.23
C LYS A 358 -6.68 -21.31 4.31
N LEU A 359 -5.69 -20.68 4.94
CA LEU A 359 -4.31 -21.22 5.08
C LEU A 359 -4.29 -22.58 5.79
N ASP A 360 -5.19 -22.81 6.74
CA ASP A 360 -5.31 -24.06 7.49
C ASP A 360 -6.20 -25.11 6.80
N CYS A 361 -6.69 -24.80 5.60
CA CYS A 361 -7.64 -25.58 4.82
C CYS A 361 -8.91 -26.02 5.55
N ARG A 362 -9.44 -25.15 6.42
CA ARG A 362 -10.78 -25.31 7.01
C ARG A 362 -11.83 -24.60 6.17
N LEU A 363 -13.05 -25.13 6.19
CA LEU A 363 -14.21 -24.45 5.61
C LEU A 363 -14.46 -23.12 6.36
N GLY A 364 -14.88 -22.09 5.64
CA GLY A 364 -14.96 -20.75 6.21
C GLY A 364 -15.80 -19.77 5.41
N TYR A 365 -15.92 -18.58 5.96
CA TYR A 365 -16.41 -17.40 5.26
C TYR A 365 -15.49 -17.03 4.08
N ARG A 366 -15.95 -16.14 3.20
CA ARG A 366 -15.22 -15.67 2.03
C ARG A 366 -13.94 -14.93 2.44
N GLU A 367 -12.81 -15.43 1.99
CA GLU A 367 -11.50 -14.79 2.14
C GLU A 367 -11.01 -14.29 0.78
N GLN A 368 -10.37 -13.12 0.74
CA GLN A 368 -9.88 -12.50 -0.49
C GLN A 368 -8.43 -12.87 -0.77
N LEU A 369 -8.11 -13.04 -2.05
CA LEU A 369 -6.80 -13.43 -2.55
C LEU A 369 -5.85 -12.24 -2.61
N ASN A 370 -4.60 -12.46 -2.20
CA ASN A 370 -3.46 -11.61 -2.51
C ASN A 370 -2.60 -12.28 -3.57
N ASP A 371 -2.51 -11.73 -4.78
CA ASP A 371 -1.63 -12.23 -5.84
C ASP A 371 -0.15 -11.92 -5.60
N ASN A 372 0.17 -10.99 -4.70
CA ASN A 372 1.53 -10.65 -4.33
C ASN A 372 2.03 -11.39 -3.09
N THR A 373 3.37 -11.44 -2.94
CA THR A 373 3.99 -11.78 -1.65
C THR A 373 3.49 -10.82 -0.57
N HIS A 374 3.47 -11.26 0.69
CA HIS A 374 3.06 -10.37 1.78
C HIS A 374 4.25 -9.63 2.41
N PHE A 375 5.46 -9.75 1.88
CA PHE A 375 6.68 -9.17 2.46
C PHE A 375 7.07 -7.87 1.76
N LEU A 376 7.82 -7.02 2.46
CA LEU A 376 8.54 -5.92 1.83
C LEU A 376 9.78 -6.48 1.13
N ASP A 377 9.61 -7.08 -0.04
CA ASP A 377 10.65 -7.78 -0.79
C ASP A 377 10.79 -7.35 -2.26
N LEU A 378 10.21 -6.20 -2.59
CA LEU A 378 10.25 -5.60 -3.92
C LEU A 378 9.70 -6.51 -5.01
N SER A 379 8.65 -7.28 -4.71
CA SER A 379 7.87 -8.06 -5.67
C SER A 379 7.36 -7.20 -6.83
N LEU A 380 7.10 -5.90 -6.62
CA LEU A 380 6.76 -4.98 -7.72
C LEU A 380 7.90 -4.74 -8.73
N VAL A 381 9.15 -4.99 -8.34
CA VAL A 381 10.33 -4.93 -9.22
C VAL A 381 10.64 -6.30 -9.80
N TYR A 382 10.57 -7.35 -8.99
CA TYR A 382 11.07 -8.69 -9.33
C TYR A 382 10.01 -9.70 -9.76
N GLY A 383 8.74 -9.44 -9.51
CA GLY A 383 7.63 -10.38 -9.64
C GLY A 383 7.40 -11.18 -8.37
N SER A 384 6.20 -11.77 -8.28
CA SER A 384 5.76 -12.64 -7.17
C SER A 384 5.83 -14.14 -7.52
N ASP A 385 6.49 -14.49 -8.62
CA ASP A 385 6.77 -15.86 -9.07
C ASP A 385 7.98 -15.93 -10.01
N ASP A 386 8.50 -17.15 -10.18
CA ASP A 386 9.69 -17.43 -10.99
C ASP A 386 9.51 -17.06 -12.47
N LYS A 387 8.29 -17.21 -13.00
CA LYS A 387 8.00 -16.93 -14.42
C LYS A 387 8.15 -15.44 -14.71
N THR A 388 7.51 -14.58 -13.91
CA THR A 388 7.63 -13.12 -14.08
C THR A 388 9.07 -12.65 -13.87
N ALA A 389 9.76 -13.17 -12.87
CA ALA A 389 11.17 -12.81 -12.64
C ALA A 389 12.06 -13.18 -13.83
N ASP A 390 11.89 -14.37 -14.39
CA ASP A 390 12.64 -14.83 -15.57
C ASP A 390 12.37 -13.97 -16.81
N GLU A 391 11.12 -13.54 -17.00
CA GLU A 391 10.73 -12.65 -18.10
C GLU A 391 11.37 -11.27 -17.98
N LEU A 392 11.66 -10.80 -16.77
CA LEU A 392 12.26 -9.49 -16.49
C LEU A 392 13.80 -9.49 -16.48
N ARG A 393 14.45 -10.65 -16.43
CA ARG A 393 15.92 -10.78 -16.37
C ARG A 393 16.56 -10.85 -17.76
N THR A 394 17.75 -10.26 -17.90
CA THR A 394 18.59 -10.47 -19.09
C THR A 394 19.24 -11.86 -19.08
N LYS A 395 19.36 -12.47 -17.89
CA LYS A 395 20.19 -13.67 -17.63
C LYS A 395 21.66 -13.46 -18.02
N GLU A 396 22.11 -12.21 -17.98
CA GLU A 396 23.49 -11.81 -18.16
C GLU A 396 23.92 -10.83 -17.07
N LYS A 397 25.02 -11.16 -16.36
CA LYS A 397 25.64 -10.35 -15.31
C LYS A 397 24.68 -9.90 -14.20
N GLY A 398 23.67 -10.72 -13.92
CA GLY A 398 22.66 -10.52 -12.89
C GLY A 398 21.72 -9.35 -13.15
N LYS A 399 21.53 -8.91 -14.40
CA LYS A 399 20.78 -7.69 -14.72
C LYS A 399 19.30 -7.94 -15.03
N LEU A 400 18.51 -6.89 -14.81
CA LEU A 400 17.14 -6.75 -15.31
C LEU A 400 17.15 -6.10 -16.71
N LYS A 401 16.19 -6.51 -17.54
CA LYS A 401 15.92 -5.94 -18.85
C LYS A 401 15.52 -4.47 -18.72
N ILE A 402 15.91 -3.68 -19.70
CA ILE A 402 15.61 -2.25 -19.78
C ILE A 402 15.09 -1.90 -21.16
N ASN A 403 14.38 -0.79 -21.27
CA ASN A 403 14.27 -0.10 -22.55
C ASN A 403 15.51 0.78 -22.73
N SER A 404 16.41 0.37 -23.62
CA SER A 404 17.70 1.02 -23.83
C SER A 404 17.53 2.47 -24.31
N PRO A 405 18.36 3.41 -23.82
CA PRO A 405 18.45 4.76 -24.38
C PRO A 405 18.67 4.74 -25.88
N ARG A 406 17.99 5.60 -26.63
CA ARG A 406 18.20 5.76 -28.08
C ARG A 406 19.34 6.74 -28.41
N SER A 407 19.81 7.48 -27.42
CA SER A 407 20.94 8.42 -27.53
C SER A 407 21.64 8.58 -26.17
N ASP A 408 22.82 9.19 -26.17
CA ASP A 408 23.60 9.50 -24.96
C ASP A 408 22.88 10.49 -24.02
N HIS A 409 21.83 11.16 -24.50
CA HIS A 409 21.01 12.09 -23.74
C HIS A 409 19.75 11.45 -23.12
N GLU A 410 19.52 10.16 -23.39
CA GLU A 410 18.42 9.38 -22.81
C GLU A 410 18.93 8.50 -21.67
N SER A 411 18.03 8.09 -20.77
CA SER A 411 18.36 7.20 -19.66
C SER A 411 17.47 5.98 -19.68
N ALA A 412 18.01 4.82 -19.28
CA ALA A 412 17.33 3.52 -19.36
C ALA A 412 15.97 3.54 -18.65
N LEU A 413 14.89 3.19 -19.34
CA LEU A 413 13.55 3.09 -18.74
C LEU A 413 13.24 1.63 -18.39
N LEU A 414 12.13 1.41 -17.69
CA LEU A 414 11.55 0.07 -17.56
C LEU A 414 11.40 -0.59 -18.95
N PRO A 415 11.50 -1.92 -19.04
CA PRO A 415 11.33 -2.63 -20.30
C PRO A 415 9.92 -2.37 -20.89
N PRO A 416 9.78 -2.35 -22.22
CA PRO A 416 8.48 -2.16 -22.84
C PRO A 416 7.57 -3.34 -22.51
N GLY A 417 6.35 -3.03 -22.06
CA GLY A 417 5.26 -3.96 -21.85
C GLY A 417 4.15 -3.74 -22.86
N GLU A 418 3.37 -4.79 -23.11
CA GLU A 418 2.14 -4.65 -23.88
C GLU A 418 1.06 -3.96 -23.05
N ASN A 419 0.14 -3.25 -23.72
CA ASN A 419 -1.09 -2.78 -23.06
C ASN A 419 -2.16 -3.86 -23.16
N PRO A 420 -2.58 -4.48 -22.04
CA PRO A 420 -3.61 -5.52 -22.09
C PRO A 420 -5.01 -5.00 -22.43
N LEU A 421 -5.24 -3.68 -22.37
CA LEU A 421 -6.47 -3.03 -22.83
C LEU A 421 -6.54 -2.90 -24.35
N GLY A 422 -5.49 -3.32 -25.08
CA GLY A 422 -5.40 -3.15 -26.53
C GLY A 422 -5.31 -1.67 -26.96
N ARG A 423 -4.90 -0.76 -26.05
CA ARG A 423 -4.85 0.68 -26.29
C ARG A 423 -3.43 1.25 -26.20
N PRO A 424 -3.14 2.39 -26.84
CA PRO A 424 -1.86 3.07 -26.69
C PRO A 424 -1.67 3.59 -25.25
N CYS A 425 -0.46 3.45 -24.71
CA CYS A 425 -0.01 4.14 -23.49
C CYS A 425 0.40 5.61 -23.78
N SER A 426 -0.03 6.16 -24.93
CA SER A 426 0.17 7.53 -25.35
C SER A 426 -1.08 8.39 -25.13
N LEU A 427 -0.84 9.68 -24.93
CA LEU A 427 -1.87 10.69 -24.75
C LEU A 427 -2.70 10.86 -26.04
N ALA A 428 -3.97 11.19 -25.87
CA ALA A 428 -4.84 11.56 -26.99
C ALA A 428 -4.32 12.82 -27.70
N ARG A 429 -4.69 13.00 -28.98
CA ARG A 429 -4.25 14.16 -29.78
C ARG A 429 -4.78 15.47 -29.22
N GLU A 430 -5.99 15.44 -28.69
CA GLU A 430 -6.68 16.56 -28.05
C GLU A 430 -5.93 17.06 -26.82
N VAL A 431 -5.18 16.17 -26.15
CA VAL A 431 -4.38 16.50 -24.96
C VAL A 431 -2.95 16.89 -25.35
N SER A 432 -2.31 16.13 -26.23
CA SER A 432 -0.89 16.31 -26.56
C SER A 432 -0.61 17.23 -27.74
N GLY A 433 -1.62 17.57 -28.53
CA GLY A 433 -1.49 18.34 -29.78
C GLY A 433 -0.94 17.54 -30.97
N ILE A 434 -0.50 16.29 -30.76
CA ILE A 434 0.12 15.43 -31.78
C ILE A 434 -0.60 14.09 -31.89
N ASN A 435 -0.46 13.40 -33.04
CA ASN A 435 -0.97 12.04 -33.16
C ASN A 435 -0.25 11.13 -32.14
N PRO A 436 -0.97 10.20 -31.47
CA PRO A 436 -0.37 9.27 -30.51
C PRO A 436 0.81 8.52 -31.14
N PRO A 437 2.05 8.65 -30.61
CA PRO A 437 3.19 8.02 -31.23
C PRO A 437 3.14 6.49 -31.06
N ALA A 438 3.48 5.74 -32.12
CA ALA A 438 3.33 4.29 -32.17
C ALA A 438 4.39 3.52 -31.33
N ASP A 439 5.51 4.18 -31.05
CA ASP A 439 6.66 3.64 -30.33
C ASP A 439 6.55 3.79 -28.81
N ILE A 440 5.53 4.53 -28.32
CA ILE A 440 5.22 4.62 -26.89
C ILE A 440 4.50 3.36 -26.46
N LYS A 441 5.12 2.62 -25.55
CA LYS A 441 4.57 1.41 -24.93
C LYS A 441 4.29 1.65 -23.45
N CYS A 442 3.48 0.78 -22.87
CA CYS A 442 3.42 0.69 -21.42
C CYS A 442 4.73 0.08 -20.90
N PHE A 443 4.93 0.07 -19.60
CA PHE A 443 6.10 -0.54 -18.99
C PHE A 443 5.78 -1.91 -18.38
N ALA A 444 6.69 -2.85 -18.55
CA ALA A 444 6.71 -4.12 -17.85
C ALA A 444 7.56 -4.00 -16.57
N ALA A 445 7.08 -4.60 -15.49
CA ALA A 445 7.75 -4.70 -14.19
C ALA A 445 7.22 -5.94 -13.46
N GLY A 446 7.67 -6.16 -12.23
CA GLY A 446 7.15 -7.24 -11.38
C GLY A 446 5.68 -7.09 -11.03
N ASP A 447 5.18 -5.85 -11.00
CA ASP A 447 3.78 -5.50 -10.80
C ASP A 447 3.12 -4.93 -12.08
N GLY A 448 1.93 -5.43 -12.40
CA GLY A 448 1.17 -5.04 -13.60
C GLY A 448 0.64 -3.60 -13.59
N ARG A 449 0.72 -2.89 -12.47
CA ARG A 449 0.23 -1.52 -12.29
C ARG A 449 1.35 -0.48 -12.36
N SER A 450 2.55 -0.87 -12.81
CA SER A 450 3.73 0.01 -13.02
C SER A 450 3.43 1.28 -13.82
N SER A 451 2.48 1.20 -14.75
CA SER A 451 2.12 2.28 -15.67
C SER A 451 0.90 3.07 -15.23
N VAL A 452 0.33 2.83 -14.04
CA VAL A 452 -0.92 3.49 -13.59
C VAL A 452 -0.83 5.01 -13.67
N THR A 453 0.33 5.58 -13.33
CA THR A 453 0.66 6.99 -13.56
C THR A 453 2.13 7.13 -13.97
N PRO A 454 2.53 8.24 -14.62
CA PRO A 454 3.94 8.52 -14.90
C PRO A 454 4.83 8.49 -13.67
N LYS A 455 4.34 8.94 -12.52
CA LYS A 455 5.09 8.99 -11.26
C LYS A 455 5.42 7.58 -10.74
N MET A 456 4.48 6.63 -10.87
CA MET A 456 4.72 5.22 -10.55
C MET A 456 5.82 4.64 -11.45
N ALA A 457 5.71 4.83 -12.77
CA ALA A 457 6.71 4.35 -13.73
C ALA A 457 8.11 4.91 -13.46
N VAL A 458 8.21 6.20 -13.14
CA VAL A 458 9.48 6.87 -12.77
C VAL A 458 10.05 6.28 -11.48
N SER A 459 9.22 6.09 -10.45
CA SER A 459 9.68 5.50 -9.19
C SER A 459 10.22 4.09 -9.37
N GLN A 460 9.50 3.21 -10.08
CA GLN A 460 9.97 1.84 -10.37
C GLN A 460 11.22 1.82 -11.26
N THR A 461 11.34 2.76 -12.22
CA THR A 461 12.55 2.90 -13.04
C THR A 461 13.79 3.12 -12.17
N VAL A 462 13.70 3.96 -11.13
CA VAL A 462 14.82 4.23 -10.23
C VAL A 462 15.26 2.99 -9.45
N PHE A 463 14.33 2.16 -8.97
CA PHE A 463 14.67 0.91 -8.29
C PHE A 463 15.27 -0.13 -9.24
N LEU A 464 14.74 -0.25 -10.47
CA LEU A 464 15.33 -1.11 -11.50
C LEU A 464 16.78 -0.69 -11.81
N ARG A 465 17.04 0.62 -11.93
CA ARG A 465 18.38 1.13 -12.20
C ARG A 465 19.33 0.82 -11.06
N GLU A 466 18.87 0.94 -9.82
CA GLU A 466 19.69 0.61 -8.64
C GLU A 466 20.08 -0.86 -8.63
N HIS A 467 19.16 -1.77 -8.96
CA HIS A 467 19.50 -3.19 -9.10
C HIS A 467 20.61 -3.40 -10.14
N ASN A 468 20.48 -2.81 -11.34
CA ASN A 468 21.49 -2.94 -12.39
C ASN A 468 22.83 -2.27 -12.03
N ARG A 469 22.81 -1.19 -11.25
CA ARG A 469 24.02 -0.54 -10.69
C ARG A 469 24.72 -1.48 -9.71
N LEU A 470 23.98 -2.03 -8.74
CA LEU A 470 24.47 -2.99 -7.77
C LEU A 470 25.07 -4.22 -8.45
N ALA A 471 24.36 -4.84 -9.40
CA ALA A 471 24.85 -5.99 -10.14
C ALA A 471 26.16 -5.70 -10.91
N THR A 472 26.27 -4.52 -11.52
CA THR A 472 27.48 -4.10 -12.25
C THR A 472 28.68 -3.90 -11.31
N GLU A 473 28.48 -3.25 -10.17
CA GLU A 473 29.54 -3.03 -9.19
C GLU A 473 29.96 -4.33 -8.50
N LEU A 474 29.00 -5.20 -8.15
CA LEU A 474 29.29 -6.52 -7.58
C LEU A 474 30.05 -7.42 -8.56
N ALA A 475 29.71 -7.40 -9.85
CA ALA A 475 30.45 -8.14 -10.88
C ALA A 475 31.90 -7.65 -11.02
N SER A 476 32.12 -6.34 -10.81
CA SER A 476 33.47 -5.75 -10.84
C SER A 476 34.27 -6.11 -9.58
N LEU A 477 33.61 -6.17 -8.41
CA LEU A 477 34.23 -6.54 -7.14
C LEU A 477 34.52 -8.03 -7.03
N ASN A 478 33.65 -8.87 -7.61
CA ASN A 478 33.68 -10.32 -7.56
C ASN A 478 33.61 -10.93 -8.97
N PRO A 479 34.70 -10.92 -9.75
CA PRO A 479 34.68 -11.38 -11.15
C PRO A 479 34.34 -12.87 -11.34
N SER A 480 34.38 -13.68 -10.28
CA SER A 480 34.05 -15.10 -10.30
C SER A 480 32.57 -15.41 -10.05
N TRP A 481 31.74 -14.42 -9.70
CA TRP A 481 30.31 -14.63 -9.49
C TRP A 481 29.58 -14.81 -10.82
N ASP A 482 28.67 -15.79 -10.86
CA ASP A 482 27.81 -16.04 -12.01
C ASP A 482 26.59 -15.10 -12.04
N ASP A 483 25.78 -15.21 -13.10
CA ASP A 483 24.57 -14.42 -13.28
C ASP A 483 23.61 -14.51 -12.08
N GLU A 484 23.35 -15.73 -11.60
CA GLU A 484 22.39 -15.99 -10.54
C GLU A 484 22.85 -15.39 -9.22
N ARG A 485 24.13 -15.57 -8.85
CA ARG A 485 24.71 -14.99 -7.65
C ARG A 485 24.64 -13.46 -7.69
N LEU A 486 24.96 -12.84 -8.82
CA LEU A 486 24.88 -11.40 -9.01
C LEU A 486 23.45 -10.87 -8.87
N TYR A 487 22.49 -11.53 -9.53
CA TYR A 487 21.07 -11.17 -9.44
C TYR A 487 20.57 -11.24 -7.99
N GLN A 488 20.84 -12.35 -7.30
CA GLN A 488 20.33 -12.57 -5.94
C GLN A 488 20.97 -11.63 -4.91
N GLU A 489 22.28 -11.35 -4.99
CA GLU A 489 22.91 -10.38 -4.08
C GLU A 489 22.45 -8.94 -4.37
N ALA A 490 22.34 -8.54 -5.64
CA ALA A 490 21.78 -7.23 -5.99
C ALA A 490 20.33 -7.07 -5.51
N ARG A 491 19.49 -8.11 -5.69
CA ARG A 491 18.12 -8.17 -5.15
C ARG A 491 18.09 -8.06 -3.63
N ARG A 492 18.92 -8.85 -2.94
CA ARG A 492 18.99 -8.88 -1.47
C ARG A 492 19.41 -7.51 -0.90
N ILE A 493 20.41 -6.86 -1.50
CA ILE A 493 20.85 -5.52 -1.09
C ILE A 493 19.76 -4.47 -1.34
N LEU A 494 19.12 -4.48 -2.51
CA LEU A 494 18.08 -3.49 -2.83
C LEU A 494 16.85 -3.64 -1.92
N ILE A 495 16.45 -4.86 -1.59
CA ILE A 495 15.40 -5.12 -0.59
C ILE A 495 15.79 -4.51 0.76
N ALA A 496 17.03 -4.72 1.20
CA ALA A 496 17.52 -4.17 2.46
C ALA A 496 17.53 -2.63 2.46
N GLN A 497 17.95 -2.01 1.36
CA GLN A 497 17.88 -0.56 1.16
C GLN A 497 16.43 -0.06 1.25
N ALA A 498 15.48 -0.72 0.58
CA ALA A 498 14.07 -0.36 0.59
C ALA A 498 13.43 -0.50 1.98
N GLN A 499 13.71 -1.61 2.69
CA GLN A 499 13.26 -1.80 4.06
C GLN A 499 13.86 -0.73 5.00
N HIS A 500 15.15 -0.41 4.86
CA HIS A 500 15.77 0.64 5.66
C HIS A 500 15.12 2.01 5.43
N ILE A 501 14.95 2.44 4.17
CA ILE A 501 14.27 3.69 3.81
C ILE A 501 12.85 3.72 4.40
N THR A 502 12.12 2.61 4.30
CA THR A 502 10.74 2.51 4.77
C THR A 502 10.63 2.73 6.27
N TYR A 503 11.43 2.05 7.09
CA TYR A 503 11.34 2.17 8.56
C TYR A 503 12.10 3.37 9.13
N ASN A 504 13.15 3.85 8.45
CA ASN A 504 13.95 4.98 8.92
C ASN A 504 13.34 6.34 8.55
N GLU A 505 12.82 6.47 7.33
CA GLU A 505 12.41 7.76 6.78
C GLU A 505 10.91 7.89 6.55
N TRP A 506 10.23 6.86 6.02
CA TRP A 506 8.83 6.96 5.60
C TRP A 506 7.82 6.67 6.71
N LEU A 507 7.93 5.52 7.37
CA LEU A 507 6.97 5.04 8.37
C LEU A 507 6.85 6.00 9.58
N PRO A 508 7.93 6.63 10.09
CA PRO A 508 7.82 7.65 11.14
C PRO A 508 6.94 8.84 10.78
N ILE A 509 6.82 9.20 9.49
CA ILE A 509 5.93 10.27 9.03
C ILE A 509 4.47 9.80 9.09
N VAL A 510 4.22 8.56 8.69
CA VAL A 510 2.86 8.01 8.61
C VAL A 510 2.27 7.74 9.98
N ILE A 511 2.97 6.96 10.82
CA ILE A 511 2.45 6.54 12.13
C ILE A 511 3.02 7.34 13.30
N GLY A 512 3.98 8.23 13.08
CA GLY A 512 4.57 9.07 14.13
C GLY A 512 5.65 8.39 14.97
N ARG A 513 6.68 9.16 15.33
CA ARG A 513 7.79 8.72 16.20
C ARG A 513 7.31 8.09 17.52
N PRO A 514 6.33 8.64 18.27
CA PRO A 514 5.90 8.03 19.53
C PRO A 514 5.40 6.60 19.34
N LYS A 515 4.61 6.32 18.30
CA LYS A 515 4.12 4.97 17.99
C LYS A 515 5.25 4.05 17.52
N MET A 516 6.15 4.56 16.67
CA MET A 516 7.34 3.80 16.25
C MET A 516 8.17 3.32 17.46
N GLN A 517 8.44 4.22 18.41
CA GLN A 517 9.19 3.90 19.62
C GLN A 517 8.44 2.92 20.52
N GLN A 518 7.13 3.15 20.72
CA GLN A 518 6.26 2.28 21.54
C GLN A 518 6.33 0.81 21.08
N LEU A 519 6.31 0.57 19.78
CA LEU A 519 6.22 -0.77 19.19
C LEU A 519 7.58 -1.42 18.91
N GLY A 520 8.69 -0.69 19.10
CA GLY A 520 10.01 -1.18 18.75
C GLY A 520 10.28 -1.22 17.23
N LEU A 521 9.67 -0.28 16.49
CA LEU A 521 9.78 -0.19 15.04
C LEU A 521 10.94 0.69 14.58
N LEU A 522 11.57 1.46 15.47
CA LEU A 522 12.72 2.27 15.08
C LEU A 522 13.90 1.36 14.67
N PRO A 523 14.59 1.67 13.56
CA PRO A 523 15.81 0.97 13.18
C PRO A 523 16.86 1.01 14.29
N LEU A 524 17.64 -0.06 14.42
CA LEU A 524 18.82 -0.02 15.27
C LEU A 524 19.93 0.80 14.62
N GLN A 525 20.63 1.61 15.42
CA GLN A 525 21.79 2.39 14.97
C GLN A 525 23.05 1.54 14.81
N ARG A 526 23.17 0.42 15.56
CA ARG A 526 24.32 -0.49 15.58
C ARG A 526 23.86 -1.90 15.94
N GLY A 527 24.67 -2.90 15.61
CA GLY A 527 24.40 -4.30 15.95
C GLY A 527 23.25 -4.90 15.14
N PHE A 528 22.72 -6.01 15.64
CA PHE A 528 21.66 -6.80 15.00
C PHE A 528 20.39 -6.82 15.85
N SER A 529 19.24 -6.81 15.18
CA SER A 529 17.95 -7.08 15.82
C SER A 529 17.78 -8.58 16.06
N ARG A 530 16.89 -8.91 17.00
CA ARG A 530 16.45 -10.29 17.31
C ARG A 530 14.93 -10.38 17.27
N ASP A 531 14.33 -9.55 16.42
CA ASP A 531 12.89 -9.27 16.44
C ASP A 531 12.08 -10.37 15.73
N TYR A 532 12.74 -11.27 15.00
CA TYR A 532 12.06 -12.36 14.29
C TYR A 532 11.41 -13.35 15.27
N ASP A 533 10.11 -13.53 15.10
CA ASP A 533 9.29 -14.49 15.82
C ASP A 533 8.56 -15.38 14.81
N GLY A 534 8.97 -16.64 14.71
CA GLY A 534 8.37 -17.63 13.82
C GLY A 534 6.92 -18.03 14.15
N THR A 535 6.33 -17.47 15.21
CA THR A 535 4.89 -17.61 15.54
C THR A 535 4.03 -16.48 14.99
N VAL A 536 4.66 -15.40 14.49
CA VAL A 536 3.97 -14.26 13.86
C VAL A 536 3.63 -14.61 12.42
N LEU A 537 2.35 -14.47 12.05
CA LEU A 537 1.89 -14.53 10.68
C LEU A 537 2.12 -13.16 10.00
N PRO A 538 2.98 -13.07 8.98
CA PRO A 538 3.30 -11.80 8.32
C PRO A 538 2.25 -11.36 7.28
N SER A 539 1.27 -12.21 6.98
CA SER A 539 0.24 -11.92 5.96
C SER A 539 -0.42 -10.57 6.19
N ILE A 540 -0.63 -9.84 5.10
CA ILE A 540 -1.34 -8.56 5.11
C ILE A 540 -2.76 -8.76 5.65
N VAL A 541 -3.18 -7.92 6.59
CA VAL A 541 -4.53 -7.93 7.13
C VAL A 541 -5.51 -7.22 6.20
N ASN A 542 -6.73 -7.74 6.11
CA ASN A 542 -7.76 -7.28 5.18
C ASN A 542 -8.17 -5.82 5.47
N GLU A 543 -8.16 -5.42 6.74
CA GLU A 543 -8.42 -4.06 7.18
C GLU A 543 -7.36 -3.05 6.68
N PHE A 544 -6.11 -3.51 6.50
CA PHE A 544 -5.03 -2.70 5.96
C PHE A 544 -5.27 -2.41 4.47
N VAL A 545 -5.49 -3.46 3.66
CA VAL A 545 -5.71 -3.33 2.20
C VAL A 545 -7.09 -2.75 1.85
N GLY A 546 -8.13 -3.11 2.60
CA GLY A 546 -9.51 -2.73 2.31
C GLY A 546 -9.88 -1.33 2.81
N ALA A 547 -9.08 -0.75 3.71
CA ALA A 547 -9.35 0.58 4.25
C ALA A 547 -8.08 1.37 4.64
N ALA A 548 -7.33 0.92 5.65
CA ALA A 548 -6.38 1.81 6.35
C ALA A 548 -5.25 2.31 5.45
N PHE A 549 -4.65 1.46 4.61
CA PHE A 549 -3.55 1.85 3.73
C PHE A 549 -4.00 2.64 2.49
N ARG A 550 -5.31 2.79 2.30
CA ARG A 550 -5.90 3.66 1.26
C ARG A 550 -5.95 5.13 1.66
N PHE A 551 -5.48 5.49 2.86
CA PHE A 551 -5.36 6.89 3.31
C PHE A 551 -4.59 7.75 2.29
N GLY A 552 -3.63 7.15 1.58
CA GLY A 552 -2.83 7.79 0.54
C GLY A 552 -3.65 8.46 -0.57
N HIS A 553 -4.90 8.03 -0.80
CA HIS A 553 -5.78 8.62 -1.80
C HIS A 553 -6.21 10.07 -1.46
N SER A 554 -6.26 10.44 -0.17
CA SER A 554 -6.50 11.83 0.27
C SER A 554 -5.30 12.75 0.00
N LEU A 555 -4.10 12.17 -0.09
CA LEU A 555 -2.84 12.92 -0.25
C LEU A 555 -2.56 13.33 -1.71
N VAL A 556 -3.37 12.84 -2.65
CA VAL A 556 -3.09 12.93 -4.09
C VAL A 556 -3.40 14.32 -4.62
N GLN A 557 -2.39 14.92 -5.25
CA GLN A 557 -2.55 16.12 -6.06
C GLN A 557 -3.33 15.85 -7.35
N GLY A 558 -4.30 16.70 -7.68
CA GLY A 558 -5.07 16.62 -8.94
C GLY A 558 -4.26 17.01 -10.19
N ASN A 559 -3.13 17.69 -10.00
CA ASN A 559 -2.16 17.95 -11.04
C ASN A 559 -0.76 17.51 -10.62
N TYR A 560 0.13 17.28 -11.57
CA TYR A 560 1.53 17.07 -11.28
C TYR A 560 2.40 17.80 -12.31
N ASN A 561 3.01 18.89 -11.86
CA ASN A 561 3.82 19.71 -12.76
C ASN A 561 5.26 19.22 -12.76
N LEU A 562 5.94 19.37 -13.89
CA LEU A 562 7.36 19.05 -14.02
C LEU A 562 8.21 20.21 -13.51
N PHE A 563 9.36 19.90 -12.91
CA PHE A 563 10.29 20.90 -12.38
C PHE A 563 11.68 20.67 -12.95
N ASN A 564 12.32 21.73 -13.44
CA ASN A 564 13.69 21.64 -13.96
C ASN A 564 14.74 21.53 -12.84
N GLN A 565 16.03 21.42 -13.19
CA GLN A 565 17.15 21.31 -12.24
C GLN A 565 17.25 22.51 -11.28
N GLN A 566 16.72 23.68 -11.67
CA GLN A 566 16.64 24.90 -10.86
C GLN A 566 15.36 24.96 -10.00
N ARG A 567 14.55 23.90 -10.00
CA ARG A 567 13.22 23.81 -9.34
C ARG A 567 12.24 24.88 -9.79
N GLN A 568 12.36 25.29 -11.05
CA GLN A 568 11.33 26.11 -11.69
C GLN A 568 10.31 25.16 -12.33
N LYS A 569 9.03 25.44 -12.11
CA LYS A 569 7.92 24.74 -12.74
C LYS A 569 7.98 24.96 -14.26
N GLU A 570 7.91 23.87 -15.02
CA GLU A 570 7.79 23.88 -16.47
C GLU A 570 6.37 24.28 -16.91
N ALA A 571 6.25 24.85 -18.11
CA ALA A 571 4.95 25.19 -18.69
C ALA A 571 4.15 23.94 -19.05
N GLY A 572 2.81 24.05 -18.96
CA GLY A 572 1.87 23.00 -19.33
C GLY A 572 1.53 22.09 -18.15
N ASP A 573 0.42 22.42 -17.49
CA ASP A 573 -0.09 21.64 -16.36
C ASP A 573 -0.47 20.21 -16.81
N LYS A 574 -0.11 19.22 -15.99
CA LYS A 574 -0.49 17.82 -16.22
C LYS A 574 -1.60 17.45 -15.26
N ILE A 575 -2.81 17.39 -15.79
CA ILE A 575 -4.01 17.03 -15.05
C ILE A 575 -4.06 15.50 -14.91
N LEU A 576 -4.35 15.00 -13.71
CA LEU A 576 -4.24 13.58 -13.40
C LEU A 576 -5.18 12.70 -14.27
N ARG A 577 -6.45 13.09 -14.48
CA ARG A 577 -7.40 12.31 -15.29
C ARG A 577 -6.88 11.97 -16.69
N GLN A 578 -6.07 12.84 -17.29
CA GLN A 578 -5.56 12.66 -18.65
C GLN A 578 -4.39 11.67 -18.75
N HIS A 579 -3.83 11.22 -17.64
CA HIS A 579 -2.55 10.52 -17.62
C HIS A 579 -2.56 9.17 -16.91
N PHE A 580 -3.74 8.69 -16.49
CA PHE A 580 -3.87 7.31 -16.07
C PHE A 580 -3.49 6.37 -17.20
N PHE A 581 -2.56 5.46 -16.94
CA PHE A 581 -2.02 4.52 -17.94
C PHE A 581 -1.40 5.19 -19.17
N LYS A 582 -0.94 6.46 -19.07
CA LYS A 582 -0.24 7.17 -20.15
C LYS A 582 1.21 7.43 -19.77
N THR A 583 2.15 6.76 -20.43
CA THR A 583 3.60 6.83 -20.15
C THR A 583 4.34 7.81 -21.06
N GLN A 584 3.67 8.40 -22.07
CA GLN A 584 4.29 9.28 -23.07
C GLN A 584 5.18 10.38 -22.49
N GLU A 585 4.80 10.99 -21.36
CA GLU A 585 5.61 12.02 -20.72
C GLU A 585 6.94 11.49 -20.16
N VAL A 586 7.02 10.20 -19.79
CA VAL A 586 8.25 9.57 -19.25
C VAL A 586 9.28 9.30 -20.36
N TYR A 587 8.81 9.02 -21.59
CA TYR A 587 9.67 8.78 -22.75
C TYR A 587 10.39 10.05 -23.25
N LYS A 588 9.94 11.24 -22.85
CA LYS A 588 10.58 12.48 -23.26
C LYS A 588 11.95 12.62 -22.56
N PRO A 589 13.04 12.89 -23.30
CA PRO A 589 14.37 13.06 -22.71
C PRO A 589 14.38 14.07 -21.56
N GLY A 590 15.02 13.71 -20.45
CA GLY A 590 15.11 14.53 -19.23
C GLY A 590 13.85 14.58 -18.35
N ASN A 591 12.68 14.10 -18.81
CA ASN A 591 11.46 14.20 -18.00
C ASN A 591 11.49 13.29 -16.76
N LEU A 592 12.19 12.15 -16.80
CA LEU A 592 12.37 11.31 -15.62
C LEU A 592 12.96 12.11 -14.45
N ASP A 593 14.02 12.87 -14.70
CA ASP A 593 14.64 13.74 -13.69
C ASP A 593 13.68 14.82 -13.21
N LYS A 594 12.93 15.43 -14.13
CA LYS A 594 11.93 16.46 -13.79
C LYS A 594 10.80 15.90 -12.91
N PHE A 595 10.41 14.65 -13.12
CA PHE A 595 9.46 13.94 -12.26
C PHE A 595 10.05 13.67 -10.87
N LEU A 596 11.31 13.24 -10.78
CA LEU A 596 11.98 13.01 -9.49
C LEU A 596 12.12 14.31 -8.69
N ILE A 597 12.45 15.43 -9.35
CA ILE A 597 12.50 16.76 -8.74
C ILE A 597 11.09 17.21 -8.32
N ALA A 598 10.07 16.97 -9.15
CA ALA A 598 8.69 17.30 -8.80
C ALA A 598 8.22 16.55 -7.55
N LEU A 599 8.47 15.23 -7.47
CA LEU A 599 8.15 14.42 -6.29
C LEU A 599 8.83 14.94 -5.02
N ALA A 600 10.03 15.49 -5.15
CA ALA A 600 10.80 16.08 -4.06
C ALA A 600 10.45 17.56 -3.75
N THR A 601 9.64 18.22 -4.58
CA THR A 601 9.38 19.67 -4.45
C THR A 601 7.92 19.96 -4.11
N VAL A 602 6.99 19.26 -4.75
CA VAL A 602 5.56 19.49 -4.58
C VAL A 602 5.08 18.87 -3.27
N PRO A 603 4.35 19.59 -2.40
CA PRO A 603 3.78 19.00 -1.19
C PRO A 603 2.67 18.00 -1.51
N ILE A 604 2.43 17.05 -0.60
CA ILE A 604 1.18 16.26 -0.64
C ILE A 604 -0.03 17.15 -0.28
N GLN A 605 -1.24 16.68 -0.57
CA GLN A 605 -2.45 17.18 0.09
C GLN A 605 -2.50 16.69 1.54
N ASN A 606 -3.25 17.38 2.40
CA ASN A 606 -3.48 16.96 3.78
C ASN A 606 -4.30 15.66 3.85
N MET A 607 -4.08 14.89 4.91
CA MET A 607 -4.87 13.69 5.19
C MET A 607 -6.17 14.10 5.88
N ASP A 608 -7.25 14.20 5.10
CA ASP A 608 -8.59 14.52 5.57
C ASP A 608 -9.66 14.11 4.54
N ASN A 609 -10.88 14.65 4.66
CA ASN A 609 -11.98 14.41 3.74
C ASN A 609 -11.88 15.20 2.41
N SER A 610 -10.77 15.88 2.13
CA SER A 610 -10.54 16.58 0.87
C SER A 610 -9.91 15.61 -0.13
N PHE A 611 -10.61 15.31 -1.22
CA PHE A 611 -10.10 14.46 -2.29
C PHE A 611 -10.28 15.18 -3.62
N SER A 612 -9.23 15.16 -4.45
CA SER A 612 -9.29 15.76 -5.78
C SER A 612 -10.41 15.16 -6.64
N GLU A 613 -11.11 16.00 -7.42
CA GLU A 613 -12.15 15.55 -8.35
C GLU A 613 -11.63 14.54 -9.39
N GLU A 614 -10.32 14.60 -9.66
CA GLU A 614 -9.60 13.66 -10.52
C GLU A 614 -9.74 12.21 -10.06
N LEU A 615 -10.00 11.98 -8.76
CA LEU A 615 -10.21 10.67 -8.16
C LEU A 615 -11.68 10.38 -7.84
N THR A 616 -12.51 11.38 -7.56
CA THR A 616 -13.92 11.17 -7.16
C THR A 616 -14.90 11.22 -8.33
N ASN A 617 -14.53 11.82 -9.46
CA ASN A 617 -15.41 11.97 -10.63
C ASN A 617 -14.75 11.53 -11.95
N HIS A 618 -13.42 11.55 -12.01
CA HIS A 618 -12.65 11.33 -13.24
C HIS A 618 -11.64 10.18 -13.16
N LEU A 619 -11.79 9.28 -12.18
CA LEU A 619 -10.88 8.15 -12.02
C LEU A 619 -10.89 7.28 -13.28
N PHE A 620 -9.71 7.11 -13.88
CA PHE A 620 -9.53 6.36 -15.12
C PHE A 620 -10.42 6.84 -16.28
N GLU A 621 -10.68 8.15 -16.38
CA GLU A 621 -11.23 8.72 -17.60
C GLU A 621 -10.23 8.52 -18.76
N ASP A 622 -10.55 7.63 -19.69
CA ASP A 622 -9.59 7.25 -20.74
C ASP A 622 -9.63 8.18 -21.96
N HIS A 623 -10.78 8.79 -22.25
CA HIS A 623 -10.94 9.66 -23.42
C HIS A 623 -11.60 11.00 -23.06
N PRO A 624 -11.09 12.15 -23.53
CA PRO A 624 -11.65 13.48 -23.22
C PRO A 624 -13.13 13.65 -23.61
N ALA A 625 -13.60 12.88 -24.60
CA ALA A 625 -15.01 12.88 -25.00
C ALA A 625 -15.94 12.17 -23.99
N GLN A 626 -15.40 11.32 -23.11
CA GLN A 626 -16.18 10.64 -22.06
C GLN A 626 -16.60 11.63 -20.98
N ARG A 627 -15.72 12.59 -20.61
CA ARG A 627 -15.98 13.69 -19.65
C ARG A 627 -16.32 13.25 -18.21
N PHE A 628 -16.23 11.96 -17.92
CA PHE A 628 -16.39 11.38 -16.58
C PHE A 628 -15.58 10.08 -16.47
N GLY A 629 -15.32 9.67 -15.23
CA GLY A 629 -14.70 8.39 -14.89
C GLY A 629 -15.45 7.68 -13.75
N LEU A 630 -14.71 6.96 -12.91
CA LEU A 630 -15.24 6.35 -11.68
C LEU A 630 -14.99 7.26 -10.47
N ASP A 631 -15.50 6.82 -9.31
CA ASP A 631 -15.26 7.45 -8.01
C ASP A 631 -14.46 6.52 -7.10
N LEU A 632 -13.19 6.86 -6.84
CA LEU A 632 -12.29 6.07 -6.01
C LEU A 632 -12.76 5.94 -4.56
N VAL A 633 -13.38 6.97 -3.98
CA VAL A 633 -13.91 6.92 -2.61
C VAL A 633 -15.07 5.94 -2.54
N SER A 634 -15.97 5.99 -3.53
CA SER A 634 -17.07 5.03 -3.66
C SER A 634 -16.55 3.60 -3.82
N LEU A 635 -15.54 3.39 -4.66
CA LEU A 635 -14.89 2.08 -4.84
C LEU A 635 -14.24 1.57 -3.55
N ASN A 636 -13.61 2.43 -2.74
CA ASN A 636 -12.99 2.04 -1.47
C ASN A 636 -14.03 1.59 -0.44
N ILE A 637 -15.12 2.34 -0.30
CA ILE A 637 -16.24 1.98 0.59
C ILE A 637 -16.85 0.65 0.15
N GLN A 638 -17.14 0.49 -1.14
CA GLN A 638 -17.73 -0.73 -1.67
C GLN A 638 -16.79 -1.93 -1.53
N ARG A 639 -15.47 -1.74 -1.72
CA ARG A 639 -14.46 -2.78 -1.49
C ARG A 639 -14.40 -3.23 -0.04
N GLY A 640 -14.51 -2.30 0.92
CA GLY A 640 -14.63 -2.65 2.34
C GLY A 640 -15.85 -3.53 2.63
N ARG A 641 -17.00 -3.24 2.01
CA ARG A 641 -18.22 -4.05 2.13
C ARG A 641 -18.10 -5.43 1.47
N ASP A 642 -17.49 -5.50 0.29
CA ASP A 642 -17.18 -6.77 -0.40
C ASP A 642 -16.26 -7.68 0.44
N HIS A 643 -15.25 -7.07 1.06
CA HIS A 643 -14.28 -7.75 1.90
C HIS A 643 -14.82 -8.12 3.30
N GLY A 644 -16.08 -7.79 3.60
CA GLY A 644 -16.71 -8.10 4.89
C GLY A 644 -16.06 -7.36 6.05
N LEU A 645 -15.50 -6.16 5.82
CA LEU A 645 -14.98 -5.35 6.92
C LEU A 645 -16.14 -4.89 7.81
N ARG A 646 -15.94 -4.99 9.13
CA ARG A 646 -16.88 -4.44 10.13
C ARG A 646 -17.04 -2.92 10.00
N GLY A 647 -18.07 -2.39 10.64
CA GLY A 647 -18.20 -0.94 10.83
C GLY A 647 -17.04 -0.35 11.62
N TYR A 648 -16.70 0.90 11.32
CA TYR A 648 -15.62 1.70 11.89
C TYR A 648 -15.54 1.62 13.42
N ASN A 649 -16.69 1.66 14.11
CA ASN A 649 -16.78 1.63 15.57
C ASN A 649 -16.17 0.35 16.19
N SER A 650 -16.19 -0.78 15.47
CA SER A 650 -15.56 -2.03 15.94
C SER A 650 -14.03 -1.93 15.97
N TYR A 651 -13.45 -1.18 15.02
CA TYR A 651 -12.00 -1.00 14.95
C TYR A 651 -11.51 0.12 15.85
N ARG A 652 -12.32 1.16 16.09
CA ARG A 652 -12.08 2.13 17.17
C ARG A 652 -11.84 1.41 18.50
N GLU A 653 -12.78 0.53 18.86
CA GLU A 653 -12.73 -0.27 20.08
C GLU A 653 -11.52 -1.21 20.11
N LEU A 654 -11.25 -1.94 19.01
CA LEU A 654 -10.05 -2.78 18.89
C LEU A 654 -8.76 -1.98 19.14
N CYS A 655 -8.72 -0.74 18.64
CA CYS A 655 -7.56 0.15 18.74
C CYS A 655 -7.49 0.93 20.07
N GLY A 656 -8.32 0.58 21.05
CA GLY A 656 -8.30 1.15 22.40
C GLY A 656 -9.01 2.51 22.53
N LEU A 657 -9.71 2.97 21.49
CA LEU A 657 -10.60 4.13 21.59
C LEU A 657 -11.93 3.69 22.22
N LYS A 658 -12.65 4.64 22.83
CA LYS A 658 -14.00 4.37 23.33
C LYS A 658 -14.92 4.07 22.16
N ARG A 659 -15.71 3.00 22.30
CA ARG A 659 -16.82 2.70 21.40
C ARG A 659 -17.85 3.84 21.48
N ALA A 660 -18.22 4.39 20.35
CA ALA A 660 -19.26 5.42 20.27
C ALA A 660 -20.64 4.77 20.43
N ASN A 661 -21.50 5.35 21.28
CA ASN A 661 -22.89 4.91 21.44
C ASN A 661 -23.85 5.74 20.55
N ASN A 662 -23.44 6.97 20.23
CA ASN A 662 -24.15 7.90 19.38
C ASN A 662 -23.15 8.72 18.55
N PHE A 663 -23.63 9.50 17.58
CA PHE A 663 -22.74 10.24 16.66
C PHE A 663 -21.90 11.30 17.37
N ASP A 664 -22.42 11.97 18.39
CA ASP A 664 -21.70 13.05 19.08
C ASP A 664 -20.47 12.52 19.83
N ASP A 665 -20.47 11.25 20.26
CA ASP A 665 -19.31 10.58 20.87
C ASP A 665 -18.09 10.53 19.92
N LEU A 666 -18.31 10.65 18.59
CA LEU A 666 -17.24 10.67 17.58
C LEU A 666 -16.49 12.00 17.51
N CYS A 667 -16.98 13.05 18.17
CA CYS A 667 -16.32 14.37 18.18
C CYS A 667 -14.99 14.38 18.94
N ASP A 668 -14.64 13.29 19.63
CA ASP A 668 -13.35 13.10 20.28
C ASP A 668 -12.20 12.98 19.27
N THR A 669 -12.46 12.43 18.07
CA THR A 669 -11.45 12.26 17.01
C THR A 669 -11.87 12.84 15.66
N ILE A 670 -13.16 12.99 15.36
CA ILE A 670 -13.68 13.46 14.06
C ILE A 670 -14.19 14.91 14.20
N PRO A 671 -13.91 15.82 13.24
CA PRO A 671 -14.49 17.16 13.27
C PRO A 671 -16.02 17.15 13.28
N ASN A 672 -16.64 17.96 14.14
CA ASN A 672 -18.11 18.00 14.32
C ASN A 672 -18.90 18.18 13.02
N VAL A 673 -18.40 18.99 12.07
CA VAL A 673 -19.02 19.17 10.75
C VAL A 673 -19.15 17.84 9.99
N ILE A 674 -18.11 17.01 10.04
CA ILE A 674 -18.10 15.68 9.41
C ILE A 674 -19.00 14.71 10.17
N VAL A 675 -18.99 14.75 11.50
CA VAL A 675 -19.90 13.96 12.34
C VAL A 675 -21.37 14.22 11.96
N LYS A 676 -21.76 15.48 11.75
CA LYS A 676 -23.13 15.82 11.34
C LYS A 676 -23.49 15.34 9.92
N ARG A 677 -22.53 15.33 8.99
CA ARG A 677 -22.71 14.73 7.66
C ARG A 677 -22.92 13.21 7.78
N LEU A 678 -22.07 12.52 8.56
CA LEU A 678 -22.22 11.09 8.82
C LEU A 678 -23.56 10.74 9.49
N GLN A 679 -23.99 11.55 10.47
CA GLN A 679 -25.28 11.40 11.16
C GLN A 679 -26.48 11.52 10.21
N THR A 680 -26.36 12.31 9.13
CA THR A 680 -27.41 12.44 8.12
C THR A 680 -27.50 11.20 7.22
N LEU A 681 -26.39 10.48 7.05
CA LEU A 681 -26.25 9.40 6.06
C LEU A 681 -26.46 8.01 6.66
N TYR A 682 -25.93 7.77 7.86
CA TYR A 682 -25.96 6.47 8.52
C TYR A 682 -27.02 6.45 9.61
N ASN A 683 -27.78 5.35 9.71
CA ASN A 683 -28.81 5.20 10.74
C ASN A 683 -28.21 4.97 12.14
N SER A 684 -27.01 4.40 12.21
CA SER A 684 -26.30 4.07 13.44
C SER A 684 -24.81 4.37 13.28
N VAL A 685 -24.14 4.74 14.38
CA VAL A 685 -22.67 4.88 14.39
C VAL A 685 -21.94 3.59 14.07
N ASP A 686 -22.58 2.44 14.32
CA ASP A 686 -22.04 1.13 13.97
C ASP A 686 -22.07 0.83 12.47
N ASP A 687 -22.84 1.60 11.70
CA ASP A 687 -22.99 1.38 10.25
C ASP A 687 -21.90 2.07 9.42
N ILE A 688 -21.14 3.01 10.02
CA ILE A 688 -20.10 3.79 9.32
C ILE A 688 -19.03 2.83 8.76
N ASP A 689 -18.74 2.93 7.46
CA ASP A 689 -17.71 2.12 6.81
C ASP A 689 -16.31 2.49 7.32
N LEU A 690 -15.43 1.50 7.54
CA LEU A 690 -14.09 1.72 8.10
C LEU A 690 -13.28 2.77 7.32
N PHE A 691 -13.31 2.74 5.98
CA PHE A 691 -12.54 3.68 5.17
C PHE A 691 -12.93 5.14 5.44
N ILE A 692 -14.23 5.48 5.32
CA ILE A 692 -14.69 6.85 5.49
C ILE A 692 -14.61 7.29 6.96
N GLY A 693 -14.85 6.39 7.91
CA GLY A 693 -14.70 6.69 9.34
C GLY A 693 -13.25 7.03 9.70
N GLY A 694 -12.29 6.20 9.26
CA GLY A 694 -10.87 6.39 9.58
C GLY A 694 -10.21 7.58 8.89
N VAL A 695 -10.59 7.90 7.63
CA VAL A 695 -10.05 9.10 6.94
C VAL A 695 -10.62 10.41 7.50
N SER A 696 -11.75 10.34 8.22
CA SER A 696 -12.38 11.51 8.85
C SER A 696 -11.77 11.86 10.22
N GLU A 697 -10.88 11.02 10.76
CA GLU A 697 -10.21 11.29 12.03
C GLU A 697 -9.16 12.39 11.88
N ARG A 698 -9.03 13.24 12.91
CA ARG A 698 -7.86 14.10 13.07
C ARG A 698 -6.61 13.26 13.23
N ALA A 699 -5.51 13.76 12.68
CA ALA A 699 -4.19 13.16 12.81
C ALA A 699 -3.85 12.84 14.28
N ALA A 700 -3.32 11.64 14.51
CA ALA A 700 -2.74 11.27 15.80
C ALA A 700 -1.43 12.04 16.05
N GLU A 701 -0.97 12.06 17.30
CA GLU A 701 0.22 12.83 17.68
C GLU A 701 1.45 12.48 16.83
N GLY A 702 1.96 13.47 16.10
CA GLY A 702 3.14 13.34 15.23
C GLY A 702 2.95 12.40 14.03
N ALA A 703 1.73 11.98 13.73
CA ALA A 703 1.41 11.07 12.64
C ALA A 703 0.67 11.79 11.51
N LEU A 704 0.70 11.22 10.31
CA LEU A 704 -0.10 11.70 9.18
C LEU A 704 -1.55 11.22 9.25
N VAL A 705 -1.81 10.08 9.89
CA VAL A 705 -3.13 9.45 9.96
C VAL A 705 -3.75 9.56 11.36
N GLY A 706 -5.07 9.43 11.44
CA GLY A 706 -5.79 9.33 12.71
C GLY A 706 -5.52 8.05 13.52
N PRO A 707 -5.92 8.00 14.79
CA PRO A 707 -5.58 6.93 15.73
C PRO A 707 -6.00 5.52 15.27
N THR A 708 -7.15 5.35 14.61
CA THR A 708 -7.61 4.03 14.16
C THR A 708 -6.74 3.50 13.02
N PHE A 709 -6.46 4.34 12.01
CA PHE A 709 -5.54 3.96 10.93
C PHE A 709 -4.10 3.83 11.40
N GLN A 710 -3.64 4.69 12.33
CA GLN A 710 -2.32 4.57 12.96
C GLN A 710 -2.16 3.19 13.60
N CYS A 711 -3.17 2.73 14.34
CA CYS A 711 -3.20 1.42 14.98
C CYS A 711 -3.11 0.25 13.96
N ILE A 712 -3.96 0.24 12.94
CA ILE A 712 -3.98 -0.84 11.92
C ILE A 712 -2.68 -0.87 11.10
N ILE A 713 -2.21 0.29 10.65
CA ILE A 713 -0.97 0.40 9.86
C ILE A 713 0.22 -0.02 10.73
N ALA A 714 0.31 0.46 11.97
CA ALA A 714 1.42 0.12 12.85
C ALA A 714 1.46 -1.37 13.21
N ASP A 715 0.30 -2.01 13.41
CA ASP A 715 0.22 -3.46 13.60
C ASP A 715 0.73 -4.23 12.37
N GLN A 716 0.35 -3.81 11.17
CA GLN A 716 0.80 -4.47 9.95
C GLN A 716 2.32 -4.35 9.78
N PHE A 717 2.90 -3.15 9.94
CA PHE A 717 4.36 -3.00 9.84
C PHE A 717 5.11 -3.72 10.96
N LEU A 718 4.51 -3.87 12.15
CA LEU A 718 5.08 -4.71 13.20
C LEU A 718 5.13 -6.19 12.80
N LYS A 719 4.05 -6.72 12.17
CA LYS A 719 4.02 -8.07 11.62
C LYS A 719 5.03 -8.27 10.49
N LEU A 720 5.16 -7.29 9.59
CA LEU A 720 6.13 -7.33 8.49
C LEU A 720 7.57 -7.37 8.99
N LYS A 721 7.89 -6.66 10.07
CA LYS A 721 9.22 -6.70 10.69
C LYS A 721 9.48 -8.02 11.45
N ARG A 722 8.55 -8.41 12.32
CA ARG A 722 8.74 -9.57 13.23
C ARG A 722 8.48 -10.92 12.58
N GLY A 723 7.63 -10.98 11.56
CA GLY A 723 7.28 -12.21 10.85
C GLY A 723 8.19 -12.54 9.65
N ASP A 724 9.17 -11.68 9.33
CA ASP A 724 10.07 -11.85 8.19
C ASP A 724 11.46 -12.32 8.63
N ARG A 725 11.80 -13.58 8.34
CA ARG A 725 13.11 -14.19 8.66
C ARG A 725 14.29 -13.54 7.94
N TYR A 726 14.01 -12.74 6.91
CA TYR A 726 15.01 -12.08 6.07
C TYR A 726 15.00 -10.55 6.24
N PHE A 727 14.30 -10.01 7.25
CA PHE A 727 14.30 -8.57 7.53
C PHE A 727 15.73 -8.06 7.75
N TYR A 728 16.04 -6.91 7.15
CA TYR A 728 17.43 -6.55 6.82
C TYR A 728 18.41 -6.44 8.00
N ASP A 729 17.93 -6.09 9.21
CA ASP A 729 18.79 -5.87 10.38
C ASP A 729 18.89 -7.08 11.32
N LEU A 730 18.28 -8.22 10.97
CA LEU A 730 18.29 -9.44 11.78
C LEU A 730 19.67 -10.10 11.86
N GLY A 731 20.02 -10.58 13.04
CA GLY A 731 21.20 -11.42 13.28
C GLY A 731 20.86 -12.90 13.42
N GLY A 732 21.82 -13.77 13.08
CA GLY A 732 21.72 -15.22 13.33
C GLY A 732 20.75 -15.99 12.42
N GLN A 733 20.28 -15.39 11.33
CA GLN A 733 19.48 -16.05 10.31
C GLN A 733 20.34 -16.34 9.06
N ALA A 734 19.89 -17.29 8.22
CA ALA A 734 20.58 -17.60 6.97
C ALA A 734 20.73 -16.38 6.05
N GLY A 735 19.74 -15.48 6.05
CA GLY A 735 19.72 -14.23 5.30
C GLY A 735 20.39 -13.04 6.00
N SER A 736 21.00 -13.21 7.18
CA SER A 736 21.63 -12.11 7.92
C SER A 736 22.83 -11.55 7.16
N PHE A 737 22.91 -10.22 7.08
CA PHE A 737 24.12 -9.53 6.62
C PHE A 737 25.23 -9.60 7.68
N THR A 738 26.48 -9.36 7.26
CA THR A 738 27.56 -9.11 8.23
C THR A 738 27.38 -7.74 8.88
N GLN A 739 28.08 -7.48 9.99
CA GLN A 739 28.02 -6.19 10.67
C GLN A 739 28.48 -5.05 9.75
N GLU A 740 29.58 -5.26 9.01
CA GLU A 740 30.11 -4.30 8.05
C GLU A 740 29.12 -4.00 6.92
N GLN A 741 28.46 -5.02 6.38
CA GLN A 741 27.42 -4.88 5.36
C GLN A 741 26.23 -4.07 5.88
N LEU A 742 25.75 -4.39 7.09
CA LEU A 742 24.61 -3.70 7.70
C LEU A 742 24.91 -2.23 8.01
N ASP A 743 26.14 -1.92 8.44
CA ASP A 743 26.56 -0.54 8.69
C ASP A 743 26.64 0.29 7.41
N GLU A 744 26.94 -0.33 6.26
CA GLU A 744 26.83 0.33 4.95
C GLU A 744 25.37 0.53 4.52
N ILE A 745 24.49 -0.46 4.72
CA ILE A 745 23.05 -0.34 4.38
C ILE A 745 22.40 0.81 5.17
N ARG A 746 22.75 0.97 6.45
CA ARG A 746 22.25 2.06 7.31
C ARG A 746 22.62 3.47 6.83
N LYS A 747 23.58 3.61 5.89
CA LYS A 747 23.93 4.91 5.29
C LYS A 747 22.97 5.31 4.18
N PHE A 748 22.27 4.35 3.59
CA PHE A 748 21.46 4.55 2.40
C PHE A 748 20.19 5.35 2.71
N SER A 749 19.73 6.15 1.75
CA SER A 749 18.54 6.98 1.87
C SER A 749 17.80 7.10 0.54
N LEU A 750 16.55 7.57 0.55
CA LEU A 750 15.82 7.84 -0.69
C LEU A 750 16.54 8.88 -1.57
N ALA A 751 17.17 9.89 -0.95
CA ALA A 751 17.98 10.88 -1.67
C ALA A 751 19.18 10.23 -2.38
N ARG A 752 19.88 9.32 -1.71
CA ARG A 752 21.00 8.57 -2.31
C ARG A 752 20.52 7.68 -3.46
N LEU A 753 19.39 7.00 -3.30
CA LEU A 753 18.76 6.21 -4.37
C LEU A 753 18.49 7.06 -5.62
N ALA A 754 17.85 8.22 -5.46
CA ALA A 754 17.54 9.11 -6.57
C ALA A 754 18.80 9.71 -7.22
N CYS A 755 19.76 10.17 -6.41
CA CYS A 755 21.05 10.70 -6.90
C CYS A 755 21.85 9.67 -7.70
N GLY A 756 21.86 8.39 -7.26
CA GLY A 756 22.64 7.33 -7.91
C GLY A 756 22.06 6.84 -9.24
N ASN A 757 20.79 7.17 -9.54
CA ASN A 757 20.02 6.56 -10.62
C ASN A 757 19.32 7.58 -11.53
N SER A 758 19.74 8.86 -11.48
CA SER A 758 19.24 9.96 -12.31
C SER A 758 20.38 10.92 -12.69
N GLN A 759 20.13 11.91 -13.55
CA GLN A 759 21.10 12.96 -13.85
C GLN A 759 20.87 14.23 -13.00
N VAL A 760 20.03 14.14 -11.96
CA VAL A 760 19.78 15.23 -11.03
C VAL A 760 21.02 15.51 -10.20
N GLN A 761 21.49 16.76 -10.24
CA GLN A 761 22.74 17.15 -9.57
C GLN A 761 22.55 17.48 -8.10
N LYS A 762 21.36 17.93 -7.72
CA LYS A 762 21.08 18.44 -6.37
C LYS A 762 19.72 18.01 -5.84
N PHE A 763 19.72 17.46 -4.63
CA PHE A 763 18.53 17.09 -3.89
C PHE A 763 18.62 17.60 -2.46
N GLN A 764 17.48 17.69 -1.77
CA GLN A 764 17.50 17.78 -0.32
C GLN A 764 17.69 16.38 0.29
N PRO A 765 18.39 16.24 1.44
CA PRO A 765 18.71 14.92 2.00
C PRO A 765 17.51 14.07 2.41
N LEU A 766 16.39 14.67 2.83
CA LEU A 766 15.15 13.98 3.17
C LEU A 766 14.10 14.23 2.08
N LEU A 767 13.94 13.32 1.13
CA LEU A 767 13.04 13.51 -0.01
C LEU A 767 11.55 13.41 0.34
N PHE A 768 11.21 12.81 1.47
CA PHE A 768 9.84 12.80 2.00
C PHE A 768 9.41 14.13 2.64
N ARG A 769 10.36 15.02 2.89
CA ARG A 769 10.11 16.34 3.48
C ARG A 769 10.38 17.44 2.45
N THR A 770 9.62 18.52 2.54
CA THR A 770 9.84 19.70 1.69
C THR A 770 11.19 20.36 2.02
N VAL A 771 11.67 21.21 1.11
CA VAL A 771 12.92 21.95 1.30
C VAL A 771 12.75 22.92 2.47
N SER A 772 13.71 22.90 3.39
CA SER A 772 13.76 23.79 4.56
C SER A 772 15.21 24.11 4.90
N ALA A 773 15.45 24.98 5.89
CA ALA A 773 16.83 25.26 6.32
C ALA A 773 17.51 24.03 6.97
N ALA A 774 16.75 23.14 7.63
CA ALA A 774 17.20 21.85 8.18
C ALA A 774 17.19 20.70 7.15
N ASN A 775 16.64 20.93 5.96
CA ASN A 775 16.62 20.02 4.83
C ASN A 775 16.95 20.78 3.53
N PRO A 776 18.15 21.40 3.44
CA PRO A 776 18.50 22.26 2.33
C PRO A 776 18.78 21.44 1.06
N ILE A 777 18.68 22.07 -0.10
CA ILE A 777 19.14 21.47 -1.35
C ILE A 777 20.68 21.46 -1.35
N VAL A 778 21.26 20.29 -1.54
CA VAL A 778 22.71 20.06 -1.55
C VAL A 778 23.14 19.29 -2.80
N ASP A 779 24.43 19.30 -3.10
CA ASP A 779 25.00 18.48 -4.16
C ASP A 779 24.84 16.99 -3.86
N CYS A 780 24.52 16.17 -4.86
CA CYS A 780 24.40 14.72 -4.71
C CYS A 780 25.70 14.02 -4.26
N LYS A 781 26.86 14.68 -4.37
CA LYS A 781 28.16 14.21 -3.86
C LYS A 781 28.46 14.68 -2.43
N SER A 782 27.61 15.52 -1.85
CA SER A 782 27.76 16.03 -0.49
C SER A 782 27.63 14.93 0.56
N SER A 783 28.39 15.00 1.65
CA SER A 783 28.26 14.08 2.79
C SER A 783 26.94 14.21 3.55
N SER A 784 26.18 15.29 3.31
CA SER A 784 24.78 15.42 3.74
C SER A 784 23.88 14.31 3.18
N ILE A 785 24.25 13.74 2.02
CA ILE A 785 23.62 12.56 1.42
C ILE A 785 24.71 11.47 1.40
N PRO A 786 24.85 10.63 2.43
CA PRO A 786 25.91 9.64 2.47
C PRO A 786 25.82 8.63 1.31
N SER A 787 26.97 8.11 0.87
CA SER A 787 27.05 6.97 -0.06
C SER A 787 27.26 5.67 0.71
N MET A 788 26.75 4.57 0.15
CA MET A 788 26.99 3.21 0.63
C MET A 788 28.20 2.62 -0.11
N SER A 789 29.10 1.94 0.61
CA SER A 789 30.20 1.17 0.02
C SER A 789 29.81 -0.30 -0.15
N LEU A 790 30.13 -0.89 -1.31
CA LEU A 790 29.97 -2.34 -1.56
C LEU A 790 31.22 -3.17 -1.22
N LEU A 791 32.29 -2.56 -0.72
CA LEU A 791 33.51 -3.29 -0.33
C LEU A 791 33.25 -4.46 0.64
N PRO A 792 32.32 -4.38 1.62
CA PRO A 792 32.00 -5.53 2.48
C PRO A 792 31.37 -6.74 1.77
N TRP A 793 31.02 -6.64 0.48
CA TRP A 793 30.55 -7.76 -0.35
C TRP A 793 31.65 -8.40 -1.18
N LYS A 794 32.88 -7.90 -1.11
CA LYS A 794 34.03 -8.50 -1.81
C LYS A 794 34.43 -9.80 -1.13
N GLU A 795 34.38 -10.92 -1.85
CA GLU A 795 34.91 -12.19 -1.37
C GLU A 795 36.44 -12.17 -1.46
N ARG A 796 37.10 -12.53 -0.36
CA ARG A 796 38.55 -12.72 -0.37
C ARG A 796 38.83 -14.03 -1.11
N GLY A 797 39.46 -13.96 -2.28
CA GLY A 797 39.88 -15.14 -3.02
C GLY A 797 40.70 -16.05 -2.11
N TYR A 798 40.47 -17.37 -2.18
CA TYR A 798 41.35 -18.37 -1.59
C TYR A 798 42.72 -18.28 -2.27
N GLY A 799 43.55 -17.34 -1.83
CA GLY A 799 44.98 -17.39 -2.05
C GLY A 799 45.51 -18.56 -1.24
N GLY A 800 45.97 -19.62 -1.92
CA GLY A 800 46.63 -20.74 -1.30
C GLY A 800 47.77 -20.26 -0.41
N GLY A 801 47.51 -20.19 0.89
CA GLY A 801 48.54 -20.15 1.91
C GLY A 801 49.21 -21.52 1.88
N GLY A 802 50.23 -21.66 1.04
CA GLY A 802 51.21 -22.72 1.19
C GLY A 802 51.75 -22.63 2.61
N TYR A 803 51.39 -23.60 3.44
CA TYR A 803 52.18 -23.93 4.61
C TYR A 803 53.57 -24.31 4.11
N SER A 804 54.52 -23.39 4.25
CA SER A 804 55.93 -23.69 4.13
C SER A 804 56.42 -24.23 5.47
N GLY A 805 56.75 -25.52 5.48
CA GLY A 805 57.79 -26.19 6.28
C GLY A 805 57.81 -25.95 7.78
#